data_AF-A0ABD2FKP4-F1
#
_entry.id   AF-A0ABD2FKP4-F1
#
_cell.length_a   1.000
_cell.length_b   1.000
_cell.length_c   1.000
_cell.angle_alpha   90.00
_cell.angle_beta   90.00
_cell.angle_gamma   90.00
#
_symmetry.space_group_name_H-M   'P 1'
#
loop_
_entity.id
_entity.type
_entity.pdbx_description
1 polymer ?
#
loop_
_entity_poly.entity_id
_entity_poly.type
_entity_poly.pdbx_seq_one_letter_code
_entity_poly.pdbx_strand_id
1 'polypeptide(L)'
;MLKCRTVWKKLAPLARASSTLCRQNVRRTALNNGRTPAYVPAAHMSSGPAGGGRANQIYVLLVGAACVGGGVYTYRTVKGDGQRYQERIEEISSRPIKTQDSYIQTEPPAVEATETEAVPEPEPEAAPSSEEPSPPAADVEAVIPPETSEAPPETSEAPPEISEAPPETSEAPPGDSAAASLKVPSHAPYLLIGGGTASFAAARSIRARDPGAKVLIVTEEPDAPYMRPPLSKELWFSDDPSVTETLRFKQWNGKERSIFFQPPSFYITAEELSSAENGGVAILTNRKVVHMDVRGNKIKLDDDTEISYDKCLIATGGVPRNLQVIERAGEEVMQKTTLFRKIEDFKELDKVSRNVKSITIIGGGFLGSELACALGRRSSEFDLEVIQMYPEKGNMGKVLPEYLSNWTTEKVKSEGVKIISEALVKSVVSKDDKLEIQLKDGRLVKTDHIVAAVGLEPNVDLAKSAGLEVDSDFGGFRVNAELQARSNIWVAGDAACFYDIRLGRRRVEHHDHAVVSGRLAGENMTGANKPYWHQSMFWSDLGPDVGYEAIGIVDSSLPTVGVFAKATAKDTPRAATELSGTGIRSESETEDTATSPVASSTPAPSGSHKDEYGKGVIFYLRDKVVVGIILWNVFNRMPIARKIIKDGEEHSDLNEVAKLFNIHDD
;
A
#
# COMPACT_ATOMS: atom_id res chain seq x y z
N MET A 1 6.34 -57.86 -22.18
CA MET A 1 6.42 -56.64 -23.03
C MET A 1 5.06 -55.93 -23.11
N LEU A 2 4.51 -55.44 -21.98
CA LEU A 2 3.10 -54.96 -21.93
C LEU A 2 2.82 -53.75 -21.01
N LYS A 3 3.82 -53.14 -20.36
CA LYS A 3 3.62 -52.00 -19.44
C LYS A 3 3.72 -50.58 -20.08
N CYS A 4 4.32 -50.42 -21.26
CA CYS A 4 4.48 -49.09 -21.89
C CYS A 4 3.24 -48.57 -22.64
N ARG A 5 2.37 -49.44 -23.18
CA ARG A 5 1.20 -48.99 -23.97
C ARG A 5 0.16 -48.22 -23.15
N THR A 6 0.04 -48.52 -21.86
CA THR A 6 -0.93 -47.88 -20.95
C THR A 6 -0.52 -46.46 -20.56
N VAL A 7 0.78 -46.23 -20.38
CA VAL A 7 1.35 -44.89 -20.09
C VAL A 7 1.16 -43.97 -21.30
N TRP A 8 1.44 -44.45 -22.51
CA TRP A 8 1.29 -43.67 -23.74
C TRP A 8 -0.16 -43.24 -24.01
N LYS A 9 -1.15 -44.11 -23.69
CA LYS A 9 -2.57 -43.76 -23.80
C LYS A 9 -3.02 -42.66 -22.83
N LYS A 10 -2.37 -42.50 -21.66
CA LYS A 10 -2.68 -41.41 -20.71
C LYS A 10 -1.97 -40.08 -21.03
N LEU A 11 -0.80 -40.12 -21.67
CA LEU A 11 -0.03 -38.90 -22.02
C LEU A 11 -0.41 -38.30 -23.39
N ALA A 12 -0.94 -39.09 -24.32
CA ALA A 12 -1.29 -38.63 -25.66
C ALA A 12 -2.31 -37.45 -25.72
N PRO A 13 -3.30 -37.31 -24.80
CA PRO A 13 -4.17 -36.14 -24.76
C PRO A 13 -3.44 -34.85 -24.34
N LEU A 14 -2.57 -34.93 -23.33
CA LEU A 14 -1.81 -33.80 -22.80
C LEU A 14 -0.81 -33.24 -23.83
N ALA A 15 -0.14 -34.12 -24.57
CA ALA A 15 0.77 -33.74 -25.65
C ALA A 15 0.06 -33.13 -26.88
N ARG A 16 -1.25 -33.38 -27.06
CA ARG A 16 -2.04 -32.71 -28.11
C ARG A 16 -2.51 -31.34 -27.66
N ALA A 17 -2.96 -31.19 -26.42
CA ALA A 17 -3.44 -29.91 -25.87
C ALA A 17 -2.39 -28.79 -25.97
N SER A 18 -1.13 -29.09 -25.63
CA SER A 18 -0.01 -28.13 -25.75
C SER A 18 0.26 -27.69 -27.19
N SER A 19 0.11 -28.59 -28.17
CA SER A 19 0.31 -28.26 -29.60
C SER A 19 -0.75 -27.31 -30.16
N THR A 20 -2.02 -27.42 -29.70
CA THR A 20 -3.10 -26.50 -30.08
C THR A 20 -2.95 -25.11 -29.46
N LEU A 21 -2.51 -25.02 -28.19
CA LEU A 21 -2.23 -23.74 -27.54
C LEU A 21 -1.11 -22.97 -28.27
N CYS A 22 -0.05 -23.69 -28.65
CA CYS A 22 1.07 -23.11 -29.38
C CYS A 22 0.65 -22.56 -30.76
N ARG A 23 -0.26 -23.26 -31.47
CA ARG A 23 -0.84 -22.77 -32.74
C ARG A 23 -1.80 -21.59 -32.58
N GLN A 24 -2.53 -21.48 -31.46
CA GLN A 24 -3.38 -20.32 -31.21
C GLN A 24 -2.55 -19.06 -30.89
N ASN A 25 -1.48 -19.18 -30.12
CA ASN A 25 -0.62 -18.04 -29.80
C ASN A 25 0.12 -17.48 -31.03
N VAL A 26 0.62 -18.33 -31.94
CA VAL A 26 1.23 -17.86 -33.20
C VAL A 26 0.26 -17.09 -34.08
N ARG A 27 -1.05 -17.42 -34.07
CA ARG A 27 -2.08 -16.62 -34.75
C ARG A 27 -2.40 -15.30 -34.05
N ARG A 28 -2.13 -15.18 -32.75
CA ARG A 28 -2.38 -13.95 -31.97
C ARG A 28 -1.26 -12.92 -32.15
N THR A 29 -0.01 -13.36 -32.35
CA THR A 29 1.14 -12.47 -32.58
C THR A 29 1.17 -11.86 -33.99
N ALA A 30 0.49 -12.46 -34.97
CA ALA A 30 0.55 -12.05 -36.37
C ALA A 30 -0.42 -10.91 -36.79
N LEU A 31 -1.22 -10.37 -35.87
CA LEU A 31 -2.23 -9.32 -36.17
C LEU A 31 -1.93 -7.94 -35.56
N ASN A 32 -0.85 -7.80 -34.77
CA ASN A 32 -0.45 -6.54 -34.15
C ASN A 32 0.82 -5.95 -34.80
N ASN A 33 0.76 -5.57 -36.07
CA ASN A 33 1.70 -4.60 -36.66
C ASN A 33 1.16 -4.00 -37.97
N GLY A 34 0.37 -2.93 -37.84
CA GLY A 34 -0.04 -2.09 -38.97
C GLY A 34 0.97 -0.98 -39.25
N ARG A 35 2.00 -1.25 -40.07
CA ARG A 35 2.76 -0.23 -40.81
C ARG A 35 3.31 -0.84 -42.10
N THR A 36 2.87 -0.30 -43.23
CA THR A 36 3.23 -0.73 -44.59
C THR A 36 4.63 -0.28 -45.01
N PRO A 37 5.47 -1.18 -45.54
CA PRO A 37 6.49 -0.87 -46.52
C PRO A 37 5.99 -1.21 -47.93
N ALA A 38 6.27 -0.35 -48.91
CA ALA A 38 5.96 -0.61 -50.31
C ALA A 38 7.00 -1.56 -50.95
N TYR A 39 6.57 -2.22 -52.03
CA TYR A 39 7.34 -3.09 -52.94
C TYR A 39 7.85 -4.44 -52.41
N VAL A 40 7.20 -5.48 -52.95
CA VAL A 40 7.59 -6.89 -52.94
C VAL A 40 8.47 -7.17 -54.18
N PRO A 41 9.44 -8.09 -54.08
CA PRO A 41 9.58 -9.13 -55.10
C PRO A 41 9.39 -10.52 -54.47
N ALA A 42 8.53 -11.32 -55.07
CA ALA A 42 8.20 -12.65 -54.58
C ALA A 42 9.22 -13.68 -55.04
N ALA A 43 9.68 -14.55 -54.12
CA ALA A 43 10.45 -15.74 -54.47
C ALA A 43 10.06 -16.93 -53.57
N HIS A 44 9.16 -17.76 -54.09
CA HIS A 44 8.97 -19.19 -53.82
C HIS A 44 9.14 -19.73 -52.39
N MET A 45 8.00 -20.05 -51.77
CA MET A 45 7.92 -21.24 -50.92
C MET A 45 8.28 -22.48 -51.74
N SER A 46 9.20 -23.31 -51.25
CA SER A 46 9.51 -24.62 -51.82
C SER A 46 9.43 -25.69 -50.74
N SER A 47 8.44 -26.58 -50.87
CA SER A 47 8.39 -27.86 -50.18
C SER A 47 9.13 -28.90 -51.03
N GLY A 48 10.31 -29.35 -50.57
CA GLY A 48 11.14 -30.37 -51.25
C GLY A 48 11.88 -31.26 -50.24
N PRO A 49 12.20 -32.54 -50.58
CA PRO A 49 12.45 -33.58 -49.58
C PRO A 49 13.93 -33.86 -49.23
N ALA A 50 14.14 -34.91 -48.43
CA ALA A 50 15.36 -35.21 -47.67
C ALA A 50 16.67 -35.43 -48.46
N GLY A 51 17.75 -34.87 -47.90
CA GLY A 51 19.15 -35.22 -48.15
C GLY A 51 20.04 -34.51 -47.11
N GLY A 52 21.15 -35.05 -46.60
CA GLY A 52 21.74 -36.38 -46.78
C GLY A 52 22.54 -36.80 -45.53
N GLY A 53 23.01 -38.06 -45.49
CA GLY A 53 23.39 -38.77 -44.26
C GLY A 53 24.50 -38.19 -43.35
N ARG A 54 25.17 -37.09 -43.73
CA ARG A 54 26.23 -36.46 -42.92
C ARG A 54 25.72 -35.33 -42.02
N ALA A 55 24.64 -34.63 -42.40
CA ALA A 55 24.07 -33.54 -41.61
C ALA A 55 23.32 -34.05 -40.36
N ASN A 56 22.57 -35.15 -40.51
CA ASN A 56 21.84 -35.77 -39.39
C ASN A 56 22.78 -36.32 -38.31
N GLN A 57 23.99 -36.77 -38.66
CA GLN A 57 24.97 -37.26 -37.68
C GLN A 57 25.51 -36.14 -36.77
N ILE A 58 25.75 -34.94 -37.33
CA ILE A 58 26.17 -33.77 -36.55
C ILE A 58 25.05 -33.34 -35.60
N TYR A 59 23.79 -33.34 -36.06
CA TYR A 59 22.65 -33.01 -35.22
C TYR A 59 22.46 -34.03 -34.08
N VAL A 60 22.58 -35.33 -34.36
CA VAL A 60 22.51 -36.40 -33.34
C VAL A 60 23.69 -36.30 -32.36
N LEU A 61 24.89 -35.95 -32.80
CA LEU A 61 26.04 -35.73 -31.92
C LEU A 61 25.85 -34.51 -31.00
N LEU A 62 25.37 -33.39 -31.52
CA LEU A 62 25.11 -32.18 -30.73
C LEU A 62 24.00 -32.40 -29.69
N VAL A 63 22.89 -33.03 -30.08
CA VAL A 63 21.79 -33.38 -29.15
C VAL A 63 22.27 -34.42 -28.14
N GLY A 64 23.03 -35.44 -28.56
CA GLY A 64 23.60 -36.44 -27.66
C GLY A 64 24.54 -35.82 -26.62
N ALA A 65 25.45 -34.94 -27.04
CA ALA A 65 26.36 -34.23 -26.14
C ALA A 65 25.61 -33.31 -25.16
N ALA A 66 24.57 -32.60 -25.61
CA ALA A 66 23.73 -31.77 -24.75
C ALA A 66 22.97 -32.61 -23.70
N CYS A 67 22.39 -33.75 -24.10
CA CYS A 67 21.72 -34.67 -23.18
C CYS A 67 22.68 -35.28 -22.15
N VAL A 68 23.89 -35.67 -22.55
CA VAL A 68 24.93 -36.18 -21.62
C VAL A 68 25.40 -35.08 -20.67
N GLY A 69 25.64 -33.86 -21.17
CA GLY A 69 26.01 -32.71 -20.35
C GLY A 69 24.94 -32.38 -19.30
N GLY A 70 23.66 -32.36 -19.70
CA GLY A 70 22.53 -32.19 -18.79
C GLY A 70 22.45 -33.31 -17.74
N GLY A 71 22.63 -34.57 -18.14
CA GLY A 71 22.67 -35.71 -17.23
C GLY A 71 23.81 -35.64 -16.20
N VAL A 72 25.01 -35.29 -16.64
CA VAL A 72 26.18 -35.09 -15.76
C VAL A 72 25.96 -33.92 -14.81
N TYR A 73 25.36 -32.82 -15.27
CA TYR A 73 25.00 -31.69 -14.42
C TYR A 73 23.99 -32.12 -13.35
N THR A 74 22.88 -32.74 -13.72
CA THR A 74 21.87 -33.21 -12.74
C THR A 74 22.44 -34.24 -11.76
N TYR A 75 23.30 -35.15 -12.21
CA TYR A 75 23.97 -36.12 -11.34
C TYR A 75 24.93 -35.43 -10.34
N ARG A 76 25.69 -34.43 -10.79
CA ARG A 76 26.56 -33.64 -9.91
C ARG A 76 25.78 -32.82 -8.89
N THR A 77 24.67 -32.19 -9.30
CA THR A 77 23.79 -31.44 -8.39
C THR A 77 23.20 -32.37 -7.33
N VAL A 78 22.54 -33.46 -7.74
CA VAL A 78 21.94 -34.43 -6.81
C VAL A 78 22.98 -35.06 -5.87
N LYS A 79 24.19 -35.36 -6.36
CA LYS A 79 25.27 -35.88 -5.51
C LYS A 79 25.79 -34.82 -4.52
N GLY A 80 25.94 -33.57 -4.95
CA GLY A 80 26.37 -32.46 -4.09
C GLY A 80 25.35 -32.10 -3.01
N ASP A 81 24.05 -32.15 -3.34
CA ASP A 81 22.97 -31.96 -2.38
C ASP A 81 22.89 -33.13 -1.40
N GLY A 82 23.16 -34.37 -1.85
CA GLY A 82 23.30 -35.53 -0.98
C GLY A 82 24.45 -35.42 0.02
N GLN A 83 25.61 -34.87 -0.39
CA GLN A 83 26.73 -34.59 0.52
C GLN A 83 26.36 -33.50 1.55
N ARG A 84 25.80 -32.37 1.11
CA ARG A 84 25.32 -31.30 2.00
C ARG A 84 24.22 -31.76 2.97
N TYR A 85 23.40 -32.74 2.58
CA TYR A 85 22.42 -33.34 3.47
C TYR A 85 23.09 -34.18 4.57
N GLN A 86 24.06 -35.03 4.22
CA GLN A 86 24.80 -35.84 5.19
C GLN A 86 25.61 -34.96 6.16
N GLU A 87 26.33 -33.94 5.67
CA GLU A 87 27.05 -32.96 6.50
C GLU A 87 26.13 -32.32 7.55
N ARG A 88 24.90 -31.94 7.17
CA ARG A 88 23.91 -31.38 8.10
C ARG A 88 23.37 -32.40 9.11
N ILE A 89 23.19 -33.65 8.72
CA ILE A 89 22.74 -34.72 9.62
C ILE A 89 23.85 -35.07 10.62
N GLU A 90 25.12 -35.13 10.18
CA GLU A 90 26.28 -35.30 11.06
C GLU A 90 26.40 -34.13 12.04
N GLU A 91 26.29 -32.88 11.56
CA GLU A 91 26.30 -31.67 12.41
C GLU A 91 25.19 -31.72 13.48
N ILE A 92 23.95 -32.06 13.09
CA ILE A 92 22.82 -32.23 14.02
C ILE A 92 23.09 -33.34 15.04
N SER A 93 23.64 -34.49 14.61
CA SER A 93 23.93 -35.63 15.48
C SER A 93 25.08 -35.37 16.48
N SER A 94 25.99 -34.45 16.14
CA SER A 94 27.15 -34.10 16.96
C SER A 94 26.83 -33.11 18.10
N ARG A 95 25.63 -32.53 18.13
CA ARG A 95 25.22 -31.56 19.16
C ARG A 95 24.93 -32.27 20.49
N PRO A 96 25.62 -31.96 21.59
CA PRO A 96 25.38 -32.60 22.88
C PRO A 96 23.99 -32.23 23.42
N ILE A 97 23.17 -33.25 23.66
CA ILE A 97 21.84 -33.11 24.25
C ILE A 97 21.99 -32.71 25.72
N LYS A 98 21.48 -31.54 26.10
CA LYS A 98 21.25 -31.22 27.52
C LYS A 98 20.06 -32.03 28.02
N THR A 99 20.33 -33.08 28.78
CA THR A 99 19.31 -33.78 29.57
C THR A 99 18.80 -32.85 30.68
N GLN A 100 17.54 -32.47 30.60
CA GLN A 100 16.75 -32.03 31.74
C GLN A 100 15.94 -33.24 32.21
N ASP A 101 16.13 -33.68 33.46
CA ASP A 101 15.13 -34.50 34.12
C ASP A 101 15.24 -34.46 35.66
N SER A 102 14.07 -34.63 36.28
CA SER A 102 13.76 -34.84 37.71
C SER A 102 13.58 -33.62 38.64
N TYR A 103 12.31 -33.42 39.01
CA TYR A 103 11.89 -32.85 40.29
C TYR A 103 12.07 -33.89 41.41
N ILE A 104 12.78 -33.58 42.48
CA ILE A 104 12.71 -34.32 43.76
C ILE A 104 12.73 -33.31 44.92
N GLN A 105 11.87 -33.55 45.93
CA GLN A 105 11.77 -32.77 47.16
C GLN A 105 12.94 -33.06 48.12
N THR A 106 13.39 -32.05 48.87
CA THR A 106 14.19 -32.26 50.09
C THR A 106 13.77 -31.29 51.19
N GLU A 107 13.37 -31.85 52.34
CA GLU A 107 13.27 -31.12 53.61
C GLU A 107 14.66 -30.68 54.11
N PRO A 108 14.76 -29.66 54.99
CA PRO A 108 16.04 -29.14 55.45
C PRO A 108 16.63 -29.97 56.60
N PRO A 109 17.96 -30.14 56.69
CA PRO A 109 18.61 -30.67 57.89
C PRO A 109 18.79 -29.56 58.93
N ALA A 110 18.34 -29.81 60.16
CA ALA A 110 18.80 -29.10 61.35
C ALA A 110 20.06 -29.79 61.91
N VAL A 111 21.01 -29.03 62.48
CA VAL A 111 21.44 -29.18 63.90
C VAL A 111 22.09 -27.88 64.41
N GLU A 112 21.83 -27.57 65.70
CA GLU A 112 22.56 -26.77 66.72
C GLU A 112 23.67 -25.76 66.29
N ALA A 113 23.65 -24.47 66.69
CA ALA A 113 23.34 -23.78 67.96
C ALA A 113 24.54 -23.54 68.90
N THR A 114 24.91 -22.26 69.03
CA THR A 114 25.54 -21.68 70.22
C THR A 114 25.05 -20.23 70.38
N GLU A 115 24.57 -19.90 71.59
CA GLU A 115 24.23 -18.56 72.06
C GLU A 115 25.52 -17.71 72.21
N THR A 116 25.55 -16.38 72.37
CA THR A 116 24.61 -15.31 72.82
C THR A 116 25.05 -14.01 72.08
N GLU A 117 24.42 -12.82 72.08
CA GLU A 117 23.50 -12.10 72.97
C GLU A 117 22.73 -11.00 72.18
N ALA A 118 21.69 -10.38 72.75
CA ALA A 118 20.64 -9.66 71.99
C ALA A 118 20.73 -8.12 71.95
N VAL A 119 20.23 -7.52 70.86
CA VAL A 119 19.83 -6.10 70.71
C VAL A 119 18.57 -6.06 69.80
N PRO A 120 17.51 -5.28 70.09
CA PRO A 120 16.16 -5.53 69.54
C PRO A 120 15.85 -4.90 68.17
N GLU A 121 14.84 -5.47 67.50
CA GLU A 121 14.24 -5.02 66.22
C GLU A 121 13.33 -3.78 66.37
N PRO A 122 13.14 -2.99 65.31
CA PRO A 122 11.99 -2.12 65.11
C PRO A 122 10.93 -2.76 64.19
N GLU A 123 9.66 -2.68 64.57
CA GLU A 123 8.49 -3.03 63.74
C GLU A 123 8.24 -2.02 62.58
N PRO A 124 7.48 -2.40 61.54
CA PRO A 124 7.25 -1.55 60.37
C PRO A 124 6.09 -0.56 60.56
N GLU A 125 6.31 0.72 60.26
CA GLU A 125 5.25 1.75 60.27
C GLU A 125 4.35 1.73 59.02
N ALA A 126 3.08 2.10 59.24
CA ALA A 126 2.03 2.13 58.23
C ALA A 126 1.93 3.48 57.50
N ALA A 127 1.16 3.49 56.41
CA ALA A 127 0.91 4.69 55.59
C ALA A 127 -0.02 5.73 56.27
N PRO A 128 0.07 7.01 55.89
CA PRO A 128 -0.97 8.00 56.16
C PRO A 128 -1.71 8.50 54.90
N SER A 129 -2.95 8.93 55.13
CA SER A 129 -3.84 9.65 54.21
C SER A 129 -4.39 10.89 54.92
N SER A 130 -4.63 12.00 54.19
CA SER A 130 -5.47 13.17 54.57
C SER A 130 -5.07 13.95 55.85
N GLU A 131 -5.22 15.27 56.01
CA GLU A 131 -6.12 16.26 55.37
C GLU A 131 -5.56 17.71 55.47
N GLU A 132 -6.36 18.74 55.15
CA GLU A 132 -6.05 20.20 54.99
C GLU A 132 -5.46 20.97 56.20
N PRO A 133 -5.03 22.25 56.02
CA PRO A 133 -5.93 23.38 56.37
C PRO A 133 -5.85 24.68 55.52
N SER A 134 -6.86 25.56 55.71
CA SER A 134 -7.00 26.97 55.26
C SER A 134 -7.17 27.92 56.49
N PRO A 135 -7.46 29.25 56.37
CA PRO A 135 -6.83 30.40 55.67
C PRO A 135 -6.44 31.52 56.72
N PRO A 136 -6.30 32.87 56.45
CA PRO A 136 -7.35 33.81 55.93
C PRO A 136 -6.91 35.05 55.05
N ALA A 137 -7.88 35.56 54.25
CA ALA A 137 -8.23 36.96 53.82
C ALA A 137 -7.16 38.07 53.51
N ALA A 138 -7.38 39.13 52.70
CA ALA A 138 -8.61 39.73 52.16
C ALA A 138 -8.40 40.53 50.83
N ASP A 139 -9.39 40.43 49.92
CA ASP A 139 -10.19 41.45 49.17
C ASP A 139 -9.51 42.61 48.39
N VAL A 140 -9.92 42.99 47.15
CA VAL A 140 -11.28 43.40 46.67
C VAL A 140 -11.54 43.02 45.18
N GLU A 141 -12.82 42.82 44.81
CA GLU A 141 -13.36 42.39 43.50
C GLU A 141 -13.63 43.51 42.47
N ALA A 142 -13.97 43.13 41.21
CA ALA A 142 -15.05 43.73 40.42
C ALA A 142 -15.49 42.85 39.22
N VAL A 143 -16.79 42.85 38.87
CA VAL A 143 -17.42 41.88 37.93
C VAL A 143 -18.64 42.50 37.17
N ILE A 144 -18.61 42.50 35.81
CA ILE A 144 -19.74 42.19 34.85
C ILE A 144 -20.97 43.18 34.76
N PRO A 145 -21.88 43.26 33.72
CA PRO A 145 -22.02 42.72 32.33
C PRO A 145 -22.21 43.82 31.19
N PRO A 146 -23.16 43.83 30.18
CA PRO A 146 -22.82 44.14 28.77
C PRO A 146 -23.73 45.21 28.06
N GLU A 147 -23.59 45.41 26.74
CA GLU A 147 -24.67 45.57 25.69
C GLU A 147 -24.16 46.24 24.38
N THR A 148 -25.06 46.43 23.41
CA THR A 148 -24.85 46.60 21.95
C THR A 148 -25.08 48.01 21.38
N SER A 149 -24.59 48.23 20.14
CA SER A 149 -25.22 49.01 19.04
C SER A 149 -24.78 50.45 18.73
N GLU A 150 -24.89 50.75 17.42
CA GLU A 150 -24.94 52.05 16.71
C GLU A 150 -23.69 52.92 16.42
N ALA A 151 -23.73 53.51 15.22
CA ALA A 151 -22.86 54.51 14.58
C ALA A 151 -23.77 55.69 14.09
N PRO A 152 -23.36 56.72 13.32
CA PRO A 152 -22.05 57.15 12.77
C PRO A 152 -21.72 58.57 13.34
N PRO A 153 -21.32 59.67 12.65
CA PRO A 153 -20.69 59.91 11.32
C PRO A 153 -19.48 60.88 11.32
N GLU A 154 -18.93 61.14 10.11
CA GLU A 154 -18.26 62.40 9.63
C GLU A 154 -17.05 62.99 10.39
N THR A 155 -16.03 63.60 9.78
CA THR A 155 -15.80 64.21 8.45
C THR A 155 -14.28 64.35 8.16
N SER A 156 -13.89 64.67 6.91
CA SER A 156 -12.66 65.42 6.44
C SER A 156 -11.28 65.18 7.10
N GLU A 157 -10.14 65.20 6.41
CA GLU A 157 -9.78 65.71 5.09
C GLU A 157 -8.39 65.14 4.69
N ALA A 158 -7.97 65.32 3.44
CA ALA A 158 -6.61 65.06 2.95
C ALA A 158 -6.18 66.22 2.03
N PRO A 159 -4.90 66.35 1.58
CA PRO A 159 -3.61 65.93 2.14
C PRO A 159 -2.77 67.22 2.48
N PRO A 160 -1.41 67.32 2.42
CA PRO A 160 -0.65 67.24 1.15
C PRO A 160 0.81 66.70 1.19
N GLU A 161 1.31 66.42 -0.02
CA GLU A 161 2.65 66.67 -0.58
C GLU A 161 3.95 66.07 0.01
N ILE A 162 4.55 65.21 -0.84
CA ILE A 162 5.97 64.86 -0.91
C ILE A 162 6.66 65.82 -1.91
N SER A 163 7.93 66.16 -1.69
CA SER A 163 8.73 67.00 -2.59
C SER A 163 9.62 66.18 -3.55
N GLU A 164 9.74 66.65 -4.80
CA GLU A 164 10.37 66.01 -5.97
C GLU A 164 11.93 66.13 -5.96
N ALA A 165 12.72 65.09 -6.31
CA ALA A 165 13.31 64.76 -7.65
C ALA A 165 14.44 65.73 -8.14
N PRO A 166 15.20 65.51 -9.25
CA PRO A 166 15.27 64.39 -10.21
C PRO A 166 16.75 63.91 -10.49
N PRO A 167 17.24 63.58 -11.72
CA PRO A 167 17.28 62.21 -12.30
C PRO A 167 18.67 61.74 -12.85
N GLU A 168 18.81 60.47 -13.31
CA GLU A 168 19.19 60.11 -14.71
C GLU A 168 19.38 58.58 -15.00
N THR A 169 18.88 58.18 -16.19
CA THR A 169 19.28 57.08 -17.12
C THR A 169 19.53 55.62 -16.67
N SER A 170 18.51 54.77 -16.87
CA SER A 170 18.46 53.63 -17.81
C SER A 170 19.73 52.79 -18.15
N GLU A 171 19.75 51.52 -17.71
CA GLU A 171 20.23 50.37 -18.50
C GLU A 171 19.23 49.19 -18.42
N ALA A 172 19.16 48.35 -19.45
CA ALA A 172 18.24 47.22 -19.54
C ALA A 172 18.84 45.93 -18.94
N PRO A 173 18.03 45.02 -18.37
CA PRO A 173 18.54 43.81 -17.71
C PRO A 173 19.09 42.78 -18.73
N PRO A 174 20.20 42.08 -18.43
CA PRO A 174 20.63 40.91 -19.19
C PRO A 174 19.60 39.78 -19.08
N GLY A 175 19.33 39.12 -20.21
CA GLY A 175 18.40 37.98 -20.28
C GLY A 175 18.98 36.66 -19.77
N ASP A 176 18.11 35.66 -19.72
CA ASP A 176 18.37 34.24 -19.41
C ASP A 176 19.19 33.95 -18.16
N SER A 177 18.46 33.88 -17.03
CA SER A 177 18.85 33.05 -15.89
C SER A 177 18.89 31.58 -16.33
N ALA A 178 20.06 31.12 -16.78
CA ALA A 178 20.33 29.70 -16.93
C ALA A 178 20.12 29.02 -15.57
N ALA A 179 19.15 28.10 -15.50
CA ALA A 179 18.82 27.38 -14.28
C ALA A 179 20.09 26.76 -13.68
N ALA A 180 20.43 27.16 -12.46
CA ALA A 180 21.61 26.66 -11.77
C ALA A 180 21.51 25.13 -11.67
N SER A 181 22.46 24.41 -12.28
CA SER A 181 22.48 22.96 -12.27
C SER A 181 22.66 22.47 -10.83
N LEU A 182 21.61 21.89 -10.26
CA LEU A 182 21.65 21.18 -8.97
C LEU A 182 22.82 20.19 -9.01
N LYS A 183 23.69 20.24 -8.00
CA LYS A 183 24.93 19.44 -7.95
C LYS A 183 24.59 18.08 -7.35
N VAL A 184 23.96 17.24 -8.16
CA VAL A 184 23.62 15.85 -7.84
C VAL A 184 24.89 15.06 -7.46
N PRO A 185 24.89 14.30 -6.35
CA PRO A 185 26.03 13.49 -5.95
C PRO A 185 26.25 12.32 -6.92
N SER A 186 27.49 12.08 -7.33
CA SER A 186 27.87 10.98 -8.24
C SER A 186 27.84 9.58 -7.58
N HIS A 187 27.71 9.54 -6.24
CA HIS A 187 27.65 8.32 -5.46
C HIS A 187 26.77 8.52 -4.20
N ALA A 188 25.97 7.51 -3.86
CA ALA A 188 25.19 7.46 -2.62
C ALA A 188 25.28 6.05 -2.00
N PRO A 189 25.80 5.86 -0.77
CA PRO A 189 25.91 4.54 -0.15
C PRO A 189 24.55 3.80 -0.06
N TYR A 190 23.49 4.54 0.28
CA TYR A 190 22.12 4.03 0.24
C TYR A 190 21.29 4.86 -0.75
N LEU A 191 20.87 4.24 -1.85
CA LEU A 191 20.02 4.85 -2.88
C LEU A 191 18.59 4.28 -2.81
N LEU A 192 17.59 5.14 -2.65
CA LEU A 192 16.18 4.75 -2.58
C LEU A 192 15.43 5.36 -3.79
N ILE A 193 14.89 4.50 -4.66
CA ILE A 193 14.23 4.90 -5.90
C ILE A 193 12.71 4.97 -5.66
N GLY A 194 12.15 6.17 -5.76
CA GLY A 194 10.76 6.53 -5.47
C GLY A 194 10.62 7.25 -4.13
N GLY A 195 9.85 8.34 -4.07
CA GLY A 195 9.68 9.19 -2.88
C GLY A 195 8.56 8.76 -1.91
N GLY A 196 8.05 7.53 -2.00
CA GLY A 196 6.86 7.10 -1.24
C GLY A 196 7.13 6.60 0.19
N THR A 197 6.06 6.15 0.85
CA THR A 197 6.03 5.55 2.20
C THR A 197 7.15 4.54 2.45
N ALA A 198 7.41 3.63 1.51
CA ALA A 198 8.42 2.59 1.67
C ALA A 198 9.86 3.14 1.71
N SER A 199 10.18 4.14 0.87
CA SER A 199 11.48 4.82 0.93
C SER A 199 11.64 5.64 2.21
N PHE A 200 10.60 6.32 2.67
CA PHE A 200 10.66 7.05 3.93
C PHE A 200 10.92 6.09 5.12
N ALA A 201 10.18 4.98 5.19
CA ALA A 201 10.37 3.97 6.22
C ALA A 201 11.77 3.32 6.16
N ALA A 202 12.29 3.07 4.95
CA ALA A 202 13.65 2.56 4.75
C ALA A 202 14.71 3.58 5.19
N ALA A 203 14.61 4.85 4.78
CA ALA A 203 15.53 5.91 5.16
C ALA A 203 15.60 6.09 6.69
N ARG A 204 14.44 6.10 7.35
CA ARG A 204 14.33 6.15 8.81
C ARG A 204 14.98 4.92 9.48
N SER A 205 14.74 3.72 8.94
CA SER A 205 15.32 2.47 9.45
C SER A 205 16.83 2.41 9.31
N ILE A 206 17.36 2.83 8.15
CA ILE A 206 18.79 2.94 7.88
C ILE A 206 19.43 3.92 8.86
N ARG A 207 18.93 5.16 8.98
CA ARG A 207 19.46 6.17 9.90
C ARG A 207 19.36 5.79 11.38
N ALA A 208 18.37 4.98 11.77
CA ALA A 208 18.22 4.49 13.14
C ALA A 208 19.23 3.39 13.50
N ARG A 209 19.73 2.63 12.51
CA ARG A 209 20.70 1.54 12.70
C ARG A 209 22.14 1.94 12.37
N ASP A 210 22.30 2.91 11.49
CA ASP A 210 23.54 3.55 11.09
C ASP A 210 23.35 5.08 11.17
N PRO A 211 23.64 5.70 12.34
CA PRO A 211 23.50 7.14 12.54
C PRO A 211 24.45 8.00 11.68
N GLY A 212 25.41 7.39 10.98
CA GLY A 212 26.29 8.04 10.01
C GLY A 212 25.82 7.90 8.55
N ALA A 213 24.76 7.12 8.29
CA ALA A 213 24.35 6.77 6.93
C ALA A 213 24.03 8.00 6.06
N LYS A 214 24.49 7.94 4.81
CA LYS A 214 24.18 8.90 3.74
C LYS A 214 23.16 8.26 2.80
N VAL A 215 21.92 8.74 2.87
CA VAL A 215 20.78 8.21 2.13
C VAL A 215 20.30 9.22 1.09
N LEU A 216 20.21 8.81 -0.18
CA LEU A 216 19.59 9.60 -1.25
C LEU A 216 18.26 8.98 -1.64
N ILE A 217 17.18 9.75 -1.53
CA ILE A 217 15.88 9.43 -2.13
C ILE A 217 15.81 10.14 -3.48
N VAL A 218 15.49 9.41 -4.56
CA VAL A 218 15.24 10.00 -5.89
C VAL A 218 13.76 9.82 -6.23
N THR A 219 13.08 10.90 -6.61
CA THR A 219 11.63 10.87 -6.88
C THR A 219 11.25 11.73 -8.09
N GLU A 220 10.34 11.20 -8.93
CA GLU A 220 9.77 11.93 -10.08
C GLU A 220 8.76 13.01 -9.64
N GLU A 221 8.18 12.88 -8.45
CA GLU A 221 7.23 13.85 -7.90
C GLU A 221 7.97 15.11 -7.41
N PRO A 222 7.35 16.31 -7.46
CA PRO A 222 7.95 17.55 -6.96
C PRO A 222 8.03 17.59 -5.42
N ASP A 223 7.18 16.81 -4.76
CA ASP A 223 6.97 16.80 -3.32
C ASP A 223 7.98 15.93 -2.54
N ALA A 224 8.25 16.33 -1.29
CA ALA A 224 8.94 15.50 -0.32
C ALA A 224 8.06 14.30 0.12
N PRO A 225 8.62 13.21 0.66
CA PRO A 225 7.85 12.01 1.03
C PRO A 225 6.63 12.27 1.93
N TYR A 226 5.48 11.78 1.48
CA TYR A 226 4.18 12.02 2.09
C TYR A 226 3.29 10.76 2.11
N MET A 227 2.27 10.75 2.98
CA MET A 227 1.32 9.63 3.10
C MET A 227 0.11 9.82 2.18
N ARG A 228 -0.22 8.80 1.39
CA ARG A 228 -1.34 8.86 0.43
C ARG A 228 -2.77 8.70 1.02
N PRO A 229 -3.03 7.99 2.14
CA PRO A 229 -4.41 7.76 2.61
C PRO A 229 -5.31 8.99 2.82
N PRO A 230 -4.81 10.16 3.29
CA PRO A 230 -5.62 11.37 3.44
C PRO A 230 -6.10 11.99 2.12
N LEU A 231 -5.43 11.71 0.98
CA LEU A 231 -5.78 12.28 -0.33
C LEU A 231 -7.20 11.97 -0.77
N SER A 232 -7.79 10.85 -0.33
CA SER A 232 -9.17 10.44 -0.62
C SER A 232 -10.10 10.54 0.60
N LYS A 233 -9.61 11.08 1.72
CA LYS A 233 -10.29 11.09 3.03
C LYS A 233 -10.24 12.49 3.64
N GLU A 234 -9.53 12.69 4.75
CA GLU A 234 -9.64 13.87 5.62
C GLU A 234 -9.41 15.21 4.91
N LEU A 235 -8.59 15.26 3.85
CA LEU A 235 -8.37 16.48 3.06
C LEU A 235 -9.64 17.00 2.37
N TRP A 236 -10.64 16.14 2.14
CA TRP A 236 -11.94 16.52 1.57
C TRP A 236 -12.98 16.95 2.62
N PHE A 237 -12.69 16.76 3.91
CA PHE A 237 -13.58 17.08 5.03
C PHE A 237 -13.13 18.36 5.76
N SER A 238 -12.50 19.28 5.02
CA SER A 238 -11.99 20.56 5.51
C SER A 238 -12.74 21.73 4.89
N ASP A 239 -13.32 22.57 5.74
CA ASP A 239 -13.92 23.86 5.35
C ASP A 239 -12.85 24.96 5.11
N ASP A 240 -11.59 24.70 5.48
CA ASP A 240 -10.47 25.62 5.28
C ASP A 240 -9.98 25.56 3.81
N PRO A 241 -10.10 26.64 3.01
CA PRO A 241 -9.67 26.65 1.62
C PRO A 241 -8.15 26.49 1.46
N SER A 242 -7.36 26.88 2.47
CA SER A 242 -5.89 26.75 2.45
C SER A 242 -5.40 25.30 2.60
N VAL A 243 -6.30 24.34 2.84
CA VAL A 243 -5.98 22.90 2.89
C VAL A 243 -5.26 22.40 1.62
N THR A 244 -5.57 23.00 0.47
CA THR A 244 -4.96 22.68 -0.82
C THR A 244 -3.51 23.13 -0.95
N GLU A 245 -3.14 24.23 -0.28
CA GLU A 245 -1.80 24.81 -0.29
C GLU A 245 -0.95 24.22 0.83
N THR A 246 -1.50 24.14 2.03
CA THR A 246 -0.80 23.68 3.24
C THR A 246 -0.65 22.16 3.31
N LEU A 247 -1.62 21.42 2.75
CA LEU A 247 -1.75 19.95 2.86
C LEU A 247 -1.70 19.46 4.32
N ARG A 248 -2.25 20.27 5.23
CA ARG A 248 -2.48 19.95 6.63
C ARG A 248 -3.97 19.67 6.81
N PHE A 249 -4.30 18.50 7.34
CA PHE A 249 -5.67 18.03 7.49
C PHE A 249 -6.02 17.85 8.96
N LYS A 250 -7.30 18.07 9.30
CA LYS A 250 -7.84 17.67 10.60
C LYS A 250 -8.20 16.19 10.52
N GLN A 251 -7.62 15.38 11.40
CA GLN A 251 -8.06 14.00 11.61
C GLN A 251 -9.49 13.97 12.16
N TRP A 252 -10.15 12.81 12.16
CA TRP A 252 -11.54 12.70 12.65
C TRP A 252 -11.76 13.16 14.10
N ASN A 253 -10.71 13.17 14.93
CA ASN A 253 -10.71 13.72 16.30
C ASN A 253 -10.43 15.24 16.38
N GLY A 254 -10.42 15.94 15.25
CA GLY A 254 -10.14 17.38 15.14
C GLY A 254 -8.66 17.77 15.18
N LYS A 255 -7.73 16.87 15.53
CA LYS A 255 -6.28 17.18 15.61
C LYS A 255 -5.67 17.29 14.22
N GLU A 256 -4.96 18.38 13.99
CA GLU A 256 -4.25 18.64 12.73
C GLU A 256 -3.04 17.72 12.55
N ARG A 257 -2.82 17.23 11.32
CA ARG A 257 -1.67 16.43 10.90
C ARG A 257 -1.22 16.89 9.51
N SER A 258 0.09 16.90 9.25
CA SER A 258 0.63 17.14 7.91
C SER A 258 0.56 15.85 7.08
N ILE A 259 0.33 15.97 5.77
CA ILE A 259 0.49 14.84 4.84
C ILE A 259 1.95 14.36 4.74
N PHE A 260 2.91 15.26 4.93
CA PHE A 260 4.35 14.96 4.86
C PHE A 260 4.81 14.18 6.10
N PHE A 261 5.70 13.20 5.90
CA PHE A 261 6.14 12.33 7.01
C PHE A 261 7.03 13.04 8.05
N GLN A 262 7.74 14.09 7.65
CA GLN A 262 8.54 14.94 8.54
C GLN A 262 8.70 16.36 7.94
N PRO A 263 9.07 17.38 8.74
CA PRO A 263 9.34 18.72 8.22
C PRO A 263 10.45 18.74 7.16
N PRO A 264 10.38 19.64 6.15
CA PRO A 264 11.43 19.75 5.13
C PRO A 264 12.84 20.00 5.70
N SER A 265 12.95 20.73 6.81
CA SER A 265 14.21 21.03 7.50
C SER A 265 14.91 19.83 8.14
N PHE A 266 14.30 18.64 8.14
CA PHE A 266 14.92 17.40 8.60
C PHE A 266 15.68 16.66 7.48
N TYR A 267 15.59 17.16 6.24
CA TYR A 267 16.38 16.68 5.11
C TYR A 267 17.55 17.65 4.84
N ILE A 268 18.68 17.10 4.39
CA ILE A 268 19.80 17.89 3.87
C ILE A 268 19.69 18.00 2.34
N THR A 269 20.41 18.94 1.73
CA THR A 269 20.44 19.04 0.26
C THR A 269 21.18 17.84 -0.36
N ALA A 270 20.92 17.56 -1.65
CA ALA A 270 21.62 16.48 -2.36
C ALA A 270 23.13 16.79 -2.49
N GLU A 271 23.46 18.07 -2.61
CA GLU A 271 24.79 18.65 -2.65
C GLU A 271 25.60 18.34 -1.38
N GLU A 272 24.99 18.54 -0.20
CA GLU A 272 25.63 18.34 1.11
C GLU A 272 25.82 16.86 1.46
N LEU A 273 25.04 15.95 0.85
CA LEU A 273 25.02 14.54 1.22
C LEU A 273 26.41 13.88 1.25
N SER A 274 27.28 14.24 0.30
CA SER A 274 28.64 13.69 0.21
C SER A 274 29.55 14.19 1.34
N SER A 275 29.42 15.45 1.74
CA SER A 275 30.29 16.10 2.74
C SER A 275 29.72 16.09 4.17
N ALA A 276 28.44 15.76 4.37
CA ALA A 276 27.79 15.73 5.67
C ALA A 276 28.54 14.81 6.67
N GLU A 277 29.02 15.40 7.77
CA GLU A 277 29.83 14.73 8.80
C GLU A 277 29.07 13.60 9.48
N ASN A 278 27.84 13.89 9.94
CA ASN A 278 26.94 12.93 10.60
C ASN A 278 26.02 12.19 9.62
N GLY A 279 26.33 12.24 8.32
CA GLY A 279 25.44 11.79 7.24
C GLY A 279 24.10 12.54 7.20
N GLY A 280 23.08 11.92 6.63
CA GLY A 280 21.75 12.51 6.51
C GLY A 280 20.88 11.81 5.47
N VAL A 281 19.69 12.36 5.27
CA VAL A 281 18.77 11.97 4.18
C VAL A 281 18.59 13.17 3.27
N ALA A 282 18.90 13.02 1.99
CA ALA A 282 18.62 13.99 0.95
C ALA A 282 17.50 13.48 0.04
N ILE A 283 16.75 14.40 -0.58
CA ILE A 283 15.74 14.10 -1.57
C ILE A 283 16.08 14.85 -2.86
N LEU A 284 16.16 14.11 -3.97
CA LEU A 284 16.22 14.66 -5.32
C LEU A 284 14.83 14.52 -5.96
N THR A 285 14.05 15.60 -5.92
CA THR A 285 12.71 15.68 -6.52
C THR A 285 12.79 16.02 -8.02
N ASN A 286 11.67 15.87 -8.74
CA ASN A 286 11.59 16.13 -10.18
C ASN A 286 12.67 15.39 -11.01
N ARG A 287 12.98 14.15 -10.62
CA ARG A 287 13.95 13.28 -11.32
C ARG A 287 13.48 11.84 -11.37
N LYS A 288 13.21 11.34 -12.57
CA LYS A 288 12.89 9.94 -12.82
C LYS A 288 14.16 9.13 -13.07
N VAL A 289 14.31 8.01 -12.37
CA VAL A 289 15.30 7.00 -12.74
C VAL A 289 14.79 6.25 -13.97
N VAL A 290 15.54 6.29 -15.08
CA VAL A 290 15.16 5.70 -16.37
C VAL A 290 15.98 4.47 -16.75
N HIS A 291 17.15 4.28 -16.12
CA HIS A 291 18.00 3.11 -16.33
C HIS A 291 18.67 2.68 -15.02
N MET A 292 18.94 1.38 -14.89
CA MET A 292 19.69 0.81 -13.78
C MET A 292 20.65 -0.27 -14.32
N ASP A 293 21.96 -0.04 -14.16
CA ASP A 293 22.99 -1.04 -14.36
C ASP A 293 23.30 -1.74 -13.03
N VAL A 294 22.76 -2.95 -12.90
CA VAL A 294 22.95 -3.83 -11.74
C VAL A 294 24.37 -4.37 -11.62
N ARG A 295 25.15 -4.42 -12.70
CA ARG A 295 26.53 -4.91 -12.68
C ARG A 295 27.51 -3.79 -12.33
N GLY A 296 27.29 -2.59 -12.85
CA GLY A 296 28.05 -1.39 -12.54
C GLY A 296 27.65 -0.71 -11.23
N ASN A 297 26.58 -1.17 -10.55
CA ASN A 297 25.95 -0.53 -9.40
C ASN A 297 25.65 0.96 -9.66
N LYS A 298 24.97 1.24 -10.78
CA LYS A 298 24.63 2.60 -11.23
C LYS A 298 23.17 2.73 -11.61
N ILE A 299 22.64 3.93 -11.45
CA ILE A 299 21.42 4.39 -12.09
C ILE A 299 21.73 5.53 -13.06
N LYS A 300 20.79 5.77 -13.98
CA LYS A 300 20.77 6.94 -14.85
C LYS A 300 19.42 7.65 -14.71
N LEU A 301 19.46 8.97 -14.58
CA LEU A 301 18.30 9.85 -14.52
C LEU A 301 17.81 10.24 -15.93
N ASP A 302 16.64 10.86 -15.97
CA ASP A 302 16.00 11.46 -17.13
C ASP A 302 16.78 12.64 -17.74
N ASP A 303 17.61 13.33 -16.96
CA ASP A 303 18.56 14.36 -17.43
C ASP A 303 19.95 13.82 -17.82
N ASP A 304 20.03 12.51 -18.08
CA ASP A 304 21.25 11.73 -18.33
C ASP A 304 22.26 11.60 -17.17
N THR A 305 22.04 12.22 -16.00
CA THR A 305 22.93 12.12 -14.83
C THR A 305 23.09 10.68 -14.34
N GLU A 306 24.32 10.24 -14.08
CA GLU A 306 24.61 8.94 -13.47
C GLU A 306 24.87 9.05 -11.96
N ILE A 307 24.29 8.16 -11.17
CA ILE A 307 24.56 8.02 -9.72
C ILE A 307 24.93 6.56 -9.43
N SER A 308 26.08 6.35 -8.80
CA SER A 308 26.50 5.03 -8.30
C SER A 308 26.00 4.77 -6.87
N TYR A 309 25.85 3.49 -6.50
CA TYR A 309 25.35 3.10 -5.18
C TYR A 309 26.06 1.88 -4.59
N ASP A 310 26.11 1.76 -3.26
CA ASP A 310 26.50 0.49 -2.64
C ASP A 310 25.29 -0.44 -2.51
N LYS A 311 24.18 0.08 -1.98
CA LYS A 311 22.93 -0.63 -1.75
C LYS A 311 21.73 0.18 -2.25
N CYS A 312 20.82 -0.48 -2.96
CA CYS A 312 19.66 0.15 -3.56
C CYS A 312 18.33 -0.43 -3.05
N LEU A 313 17.33 0.43 -2.86
CA LEU A 313 15.94 0.05 -2.71
C LEU A 313 15.13 0.52 -3.93
N ILE A 314 14.37 -0.38 -4.53
CA ILE A 314 13.31 -0.03 -5.48
C ILE A 314 11.99 0.08 -4.72
N ALA A 315 11.44 1.29 -4.66
CA ALA A 315 10.19 1.62 -3.99
C ALA A 315 9.31 2.52 -4.90
N THR A 316 9.34 2.21 -6.20
CA THR A 316 8.66 2.93 -7.30
C THR A 316 7.13 2.89 -7.22
N GLY A 317 6.56 2.12 -6.29
CA GLY A 317 5.12 2.00 -6.07
C GLY A 317 4.40 1.43 -7.29
N GLY A 318 3.42 2.17 -7.80
CA GLY A 318 2.63 1.78 -8.96
C GLY A 318 1.93 2.96 -9.62
N VAL A 319 1.51 2.72 -10.87
CA VAL A 319 0.81 3.64 -11.76
C VAL A 319 -0.68 3.26 -11.79
N PRO A 320 -1.61 4.22 -11.70
CA PRO A 320 -3.04 3.93 -11.84
C PRO A 320 -3.35 3.27 -13.19
N ARG A 321 -4.24 2.27 -13.17
CA ARG A 321 -4.79 1.70 -14.40
C ARG A 321 -5.72 2.72 -15.06
N ASN A 322 -5.49 2.99 -16.34
CA ASN A 322 -6.46 3.66 -17.19
C ASN A 322 -7.40 2.63 -17.85
N LEU A 323 -8.54 3.07 -18.34
CA LEU A 323 -9.44 2.26 -19.15
C LEU A 323 -9.08 2.40 -20.63
N GLN A 324 -8.89 1.27 -21.32
CA GLN A 324 -8.57 1.26 -22.77
C GLN A 324 -9.59 2.00 -23.65
N VAL A 325 -10.83 2.19 -23.17
CA VAL A 325 -11.86 2.96 -23.88
C VAL A 325 -11.66 4.48 -23.75
N ILE A 326 -10.98 4.94 -22.69
CA ILE A 326 -10.57 6.35 -22.48
C ILE A 326 -9.26 6.62 -23.22
N GLU A 327 -8.26 5.72 -23.10
CA GLU A 327 -6.98 5.83 -23.84
C GLU A 327 -7.18 5.94 -25.37
N ARG A 328 -8.27 5.37 -25.90
CA ARG A 328 -8.63 5.41 -27.32
C ARG A 328 -9.61 6.52 -27.70
N ALA A 329 -10.09 7.31 -26.74
CA ALA A 329 -11.09 8.36 -26.97
C ALA A 329 -10.49 9.68 -27.46
N GLY A 330 -9.16 9.85 -27.36
CA GLY A 330 -8.45 11.05 -27.80
C GLY A 330 -8.11 12.01 -26.66
N GLU A 331 -7.27 13.00 -26.97
CA GLU A 331 -6.65 13.90 -25.98
C GLU A 331 -7.68 14.71 -25.17
N GLU A 332 -8.76 15.17 -25.80
CA GLU A 332 -9.81 15.96 -25.13
C GLU A 332 -10.50 15.20 -23.99
N VAL A 333 -10.76 13.89 -24.20
CA VAL A 333 -11.34 13.03 -23.15
C VAL A 333 -10.31 12.71 -22.07
N MET A 334 -9.04 12.56 -22.43
CA MET A 334 -7.95 12.35 -21.48
C MET A 334 -7.71 13.58 -20.60
N GLN A 335 -7.78 14.80 -21.15
CA GLN A 335 -7.65 16.05 -20.38
C GLN A 335 -8.79 16.23 -19.36
N LYS A 336 -9.97 15.69 -19.65
CA LYS A 336 -11.13 15.65 -18.73
C LYS A 336 -11.24 14.35 -17.92
N THR A 337 -10.12 13.64 -17.73
CA THR A 337 -10.03 12.40 -16.93
C THR A 337 -8.88 12.44 -15.92
N THR A 338 -9.18 12.35 -14.62
CA THR A 338 -8.17 12.23 -13.55
C THR A 338 -7.92 10.75 -13.19
N LEU A 339 -6.64 10.39 -13.03
CA LEU A 339 -6.17 9.08 -12.55
C LEU A 339 -5.64 9.19 -11.11
N PHE A 340 -6.56 9.27 -10.15
CA PHE A 340 -6.29 9.77 -8.80
C PHE A 340 -5.22 8.99 -8.01
N ARG A 341 -4.07 9.63 -7.68
CA ARG A 341 -2.95 9.00 -6.93
C ARG A 341 -2.04 9.95 -6.15
N LYS A 342 -1.82 11.17 -6.62
CA LYS A 342 -0.80 12.13 -6.16
C LYS A 342 -1.44 13.36 -5.51
N ILE A 343 -0.62 14.22 -4.89
CA ILE A 343 -1.04 15.54 -4.37
C ILE A 343 -1.61 16.42 -5.50
N GLU A 344 -1.03 16.32 -6.70
CA GLU A 344 -1.48 17.02 -7.91
C GLU A 344 -2.92 16.62 -8.27
N ASP A 345 -3.23 15.32 -8.33
CA ASP A 345 -4.60 14.83 -8.60
C ASP A 345 -5.63 15.33 -7.57
N PHE A 346 -5.23 15.45 -6.30
CA PHE A 346 -6.08 16.02 -5.25
C PHE A 346 -6.37 17.50 -5.52
N LYS A 347 -5.33 18.31 -5.75
CA LYS A 347 -5.46 19.75 -6.06
C LYS A 347 -6.29 20.00 -7.32
N GLU A 348 -6.06 19.20 -8.37
CA GLU A 348 -6.80 19.29 -9.62
C GLU A 348 -8.27 18.88 -9.45
N LEU A 349 -8.55 17.73 -8.83
CA LEU A 349 -9.93 17.25 -8.65
C LEU A 349 -10.73 18.15 -7.70
N ASP A 350 -10.10 18.68 -6.65
CA ASP A 350 -10.72 19.64 -5.74
C ASP A 350 -11.04 20.97 -6.45
N LYS A 351 -10.15 21.45 -7.34
CA LYS A 351 -10.46 22.55 -8.26
C LYS A 351 -11.63 22.21 -9.18
N VAL A 352 -11.62 21.03 -9.83
CA VAL A 352 -12.71 20.59 -10.72
C VAL A 352 -14.05 20.56 -9.97
N SER A 353 -14.11 20.00 -8.76
CA SER A 353 -15.35 19.88 -7.97
C SER A 353 -16.02 21.22 -7.60
N ARG A 354 -15.28 22.34 -7.59
CA ARG A 354 -15.87 23.68 -7.38
C ARG A 354 -16.32 24.38 -8.66
N ASN A 355 -15.92 23.89 -9.84
CA ASN A 355 -16.06 24.59 -11.12
C ASN A 355 -16.93 23.85 -12.15
N VAL A 356 -17.21 22.56 -11.97
CA VAL A 356 -18.06 21.77 -12.88
C VAL A 356 -19.39 21.38 -12.25
N LYS A 357 -20.33 20.86 -13.05
CA LYS A 357 -21.68 20.47 -12.62
C LYS A 357 -21.92 18.98 -12.55
N SER A 358 -21.05 18.16 -13.14
CA SER A 358 -21.13 16.69 -13.03
C SER A 358 -19.75 16.05 -13.05
N ILE A 359 -19.45 15.18 -12.08
CA ILE A 359 -18.26 14.31 -12.05
C ILE A 359 -18.71 12.86 -12.05
N THR A 360 -18.12 12.04 -12.93
CA THR A 360 -18.33 10.59 -12.96
C THR A 360 -17.10 9.83 -12.48
N ILE A 361 -17.22 9.11 -11.38
CA ILE A 361 -16.24 8.12 -10.91
C ILE A 361 -16.52 6.78 -11.60
N ILE A 362 -15.54 6.24 -12.31
CA ILE A 362 -15.58 4.90 -12.88
C ILE A 362 -14.72 3.97 -12.01
N GLY A 363 -15.37 3.08 -11.27
CA GLY A 363 -14.73 2.14 -10.36
C GLY A 363 -15.44 2.03 -9.01
N GLY A 364 -15.86 0.81 -8.66
CA GLY A 364 -16.54 0.49 -7.41
C GLY A 364 -15.59 0.07 -6.28
N GLY A 365 -14.28 0.20 -6.43
CA GLY A 365 -13.31 -0.17 -5.39
C GLY A 365 -13.33 0.79 -4.19
N PHE A 366 -12.52 0.49 -3.16
CA PHE A 366 -12.40 1.34 -1.96
C PHE A 366 -12.08 2.79 -2.31
N LEU A 367 -11.00 3.06 -3.06
CA LEU A 367 -10.63 4.42 -3.49
C LEU A 367 -11.75 5.15 -4.24
N GLY A 368 -12.43 4.47 -5.18
CA GLY A 368 -13.54 5.07 -5.92
C GLY A 368 -14.74 5.39 -5.03
N SER A 369 -14.96 4.61 -3.97
CA SER A 369 -16.06 4.80 -3.02
C SER A 369 -15.73 5.86 -1.96
N GLU A 370 -14.47 5.95 -1.53
CA GLU A 370 -13.96 7.05 -0.70
C GLU A 370 -14.13 8.39 -1.41
N LEU A 371 -13.68 8.48 -2.67
CA LEU A 371 -13.87 9.67 -3.52
C LEU A 371 -15.35 9.96 -3.80
N ALA A 372 -16.20 8.93 -3.91
CA ALA A 372 -17.64 9.10 -4.07
C ALA A 372 -18.28 9.74 -2.83
N CYS A 373 -17.97 9.26 -1.62
CA CYS A 373 -18.43 9.90 -0.39
C CYS A 373 -17.87 11.32 -0.22
N ALA A 374 -16.58 11.51 -0.50
CA ALA A 374 -15.90 12.81 -0.38
C ALA A 374 -16.49 13.89 -1.30
N LEU A 375 -16.70 13.57 -2.58
CA LEU A 375 -17.35 14.47 -3.54
C LEU A 375 -18.86 14.58 -3.28
N GLY A 376 -19.51 13.47 -2.92
CA GLY A 376 -20.94 13.42 -2.62
C GLY A 376 -21.33 14.38 -1.49
N ARG A 377 -20.56 14.39 -0.39
CA ARG A 377 -20.72 15.35 0.71
C ARG A 377 -20.72 16.81 0.24
N ARG A 378 -19.90 17.13 -0.77
CA ARG A 378 -19.74 18.47 -1.35
C ARG A 378 -20.73 18.77 -2.49
N SER A 379 -21.58 17.81 -2.87
CA SER A 379 -22.61 18.00 -3.91
C SER A 379 -23.60 19.12 -3.58
N SER A 380 -23.96 19.26 -2.30
CA SER A 380 -24.88 20.27 -1.78
C SER A 380 -24.25 21.66 -1.67
N GLU A 381 -22.93 21.75 -1.48
CA GLU A 381 -22.18 23.00 -1.37
C GLU A 381 -21.99 23.69 -2.73
N PHE A 382 -21.72 22.91 -3.79
CA PHE A 382 -21.35 23.43 -5.12
C PHE A 382 -22.39 23.19 -6.22
N ASP A 383 -23.53 22.55 -5.90
CA ASP A 383 -24.53 22.09 -6.89
C ASP A 383 -23.84 21.24 -7.97
N LEU A 384 -23.31 20.09 -7.51
CA LEU A 384 -22.48 19.15 -8.26
C LEU A 384 -23.14 17.76 -8.28
N GLU A 385 -23.49 17.24 -9.46
CA GLU A 385 -23.92 15.85 -9.61
C GLU A 385 -22.70 14.91 -9.50
N VAL A 386 -22.69 14.02 -8.50
CA VAL A 386 -21.68 12.97 -8.39
C VAL A 386 -22.27 11.64 -8.83
N ILE A 387 -21.70 11.06 -9.88
CA ILE A 387 -22.07 9.74 -10.39
C ILE A 387 -20.95 8.77 -10.05
N GLN A 388 -21.27 7.59 -9.52
CA GLN A 388 -20.30 6.48 -9.45
C GLN A 388 -20.85 5.29 -10.24
N MET A 389 -20.05 4.78 -11.17
CA MET A 389 -20.43 3.65 -12.04
C MET A 389 -19.38 2.55 -12.05
N TYR A 390 -19.85 1.30 -12.15
CA TYR A 390 -18.99 0.12 -12.12
C TYR A 390 -19.72 -1.13 -12.64
N PRO A 391 -19.01 -2.16 -13.14
CA PRO A 391 -19.62 -3.38 -13.68
C PRO A 391 -20.10 -4.37 -12.61
N GLU A 392 -19.67 -4.23 -11.36
CA GLU A 392 -20.16 -5.03 -10.23
C GLU A 392 -21.62 -4.69 -9.86
N LYS A 393 -22.27 -5.56 -9.07
CA LYS A 393 -23.62 -5.31 -8.53
C LYS A 393 -23.67 -4.16 -7.54
N GLY A 394 -22.59 -3.96 -6.77
CA GLY A 394 -22.48 -2.98 -5.70
C GLY A 394 -21.03 -2.63 -5.36
N ASN A 395 -20.85 -1.62 -4.51
CA ASN A 395 -19.57 -1.12 -4.05
C ASN A 395 -18.72 -2.24 -3.42
N MET A 396 -17.43 -2.26 -3.77
CA MET A 396 -16.43 -3.26 -3.45
C MET A 396 -16.83 -4.72 -3.74
N GLY A 397 -17.76 -4.98 -4.68
CA GLY A 397 -18.30 -6.31 -4.96
C GLY A 397 -17.34 -7.37 -5.53
N LYS A 398 -16.04 -7.06 -5.71
CA LYS A 398 -14.97 -8.06 -5.93
C LYS A 398 -14.38 -8.58 -4.61
N VAL A 399 -14.52 -7.82 -3.54
CA VAL A 399 -13.95 -8.07 -2.22
C VAL A 399 -15.08 -8.46 -1.26
N LEU A 400 -16.09 -7.61 -1.10
CA LEU A 400 -17.20 -7.80 -0.16
C LEU A 400 -18.26 -8.79 -0.71
N PRO A 401 -18.83 -9.66 0.14
CA PRO A 401 -20.04 -10.43 -0.18
C PRO A 401 -21.25 -9.51 -0.43
N GLU A 402 -22.24 -10.04 -1.15
CA GLU A 402 -23.40 -9.29 -1.65
C GLU A 402 -24.14 -8.47 -0.58
N TYR A 403 -24.33 -9.00 0.64
CA TYR A 403 -24.96 -8.25 1.74
C TYR A 403 -24.24 -6.93 2.05
N LEU A 404 -22.94 -7.00 2.37
CA LEU A 404 -22.19 -5.82 2.79
C LEU A 404 -21.87 -4.91 1.59
N SER A 405 -21.65 -5.48 0.40
CA SER A 405 -21.52 -4.72 -0.85
C SER A 405 -22.75 -3.86 -1.14
N ASN A 406 -23.96 -4.42 -0.98
CA ASN A 406 -25.21 -3.68 -1.13
C ASN A 406 -25.39 -2.64 -0.01
N TRP A 407 -25.09 -2.98 1.25
CA TRP A 407 -25.13 -2.03 2.36
C TRP A 407 -24.22 -0.81 2.10
N THR A 408 -22.98 -1.04 1.65
CA THR A 408 -22.07 0.06 1.30
C THR A 408 -22.59 0.87 0.12
N THR A 409 -23.27 0.24 -0.84
CA THR A 409 -23.88 0.93 -1.97
C THR A 409 -24.98 1.90 -1.53
N GLU A 410 -25.85 1.49 -0.58
CA GLU A 410 -26.84 2.39 0.01
C GLU A 410 -26.19 3.49 0.87
N LYS A 411 -25.10 3.18 1.59
CA LYS A 411 -24.32 4.19 2.34
C LYS A 411 -23.71 5.26 1.42
N VAL A 412 -23.22 4.89 0.23
CA VAL A 412 -22.68 5.85 -0.75
C VAL A 412 -23.82 6.68 -1.37
N LYS A 413 -24.97 6.07 -1.69
CA LYS A 413 -26.17 6.81 -2.12
C LYS A 413 -26.65 7.82 -1.08
N SER A 414 -26.50 7.51 0.22
CA SER A 414 -26.88 8.42 1.31
C SER A 414 -26.02 9.69 1.38
N GLU A 415 -24.88 9.74 0.68
CA GLU A 415 -24.05 10.95 0.51
C GLU A 415 -24.46 11.76 -0.75
N GLY A 416 -25.65 11.50 -1.33
CA GLY A 416 -26.13 12.17 -2.55
C GLY A 416 -25.58 11.60 -3.86
N VAL A 417 -24.78 10.53 -3.83
CA VAL A 417 -24.16 9.94 -5.01
C VAL A 417 -25.15 9.11 -5.83
N LYS A 418 -25.18 9.36 -7.14
CA LYS A 418 -25.94 8.57 -8.12
C LYS A 418 -25.17 7.32 -8.53
N ILE A 419 -25.58 6.17 -8.01
CA ILE A 419 -24.98 4.88 -8.35
C ILE A 419 -25.53 4.33 -9.67
N ILE A 420 -24.63 3.87 -10.55
CA ILE A 420 -24.95 3.13 -11.77
C ILE A 420 -24.16 1.81 -11.75
N SER A 421 -24.72 0.80 -11.09
CA SER A 421 -24.18 -0.56 -11.07
C SER A 421 -24.43 -1.31 -12.39
N GLU A 422 -23.73 -2.45 -12.54
CA GLU A 422 -23.71 -3.30 -13.74
C GLU A 422 -23.35 -2.51 -15.04
N ALA A 423 -22.62 -1.41 -14.87
CA ALA A 423 -22.24 -0.47 -15.92
C ALA A 423 -20.93 -0.89 -16.62
N LEU A 424 -21.07 -1.49 -17.81
CA LEU A 424 -19.96 -1.75 -18.72
C LEU A 424 -19.81 -0.60 -19.71
N VAL A 425 -18.77 0.24 -19.53
CA VAL A 425 -18.44 1.32 -20.46
C VAL A 425 -18.05 0.74 -21.83
N LYS A 426 -18.71 1.22 -22.89
CA LYS A 426 -18.48 0.82 -24.28
C LYS A 426 -17.58 1.82 -25.02
N SER A 427 -17.82 3.12 -24.82
CA SER A 427 -17.05 4.21 -25.42
C SER A 427 -17.28 5.50 -24.62
N VAL A 428 -16.28 6.38 -24.64
CA VAL A 428 -16.40 7.77 -24.18
C VAL A 428 -16.06 8.68 -25.34
N VAL A 429 -16.79 9.78 -25.51
CA VAL A 429 -16.49 10.84 -26.47
C VAL A 429 -16.69 12.20 -25.79
N SER A 430 -15.97 13.23 -26.23
CA SER A 430 -16.32 14.62 -25.89
C SER A 430 -17.25 15.18 -26.97
N LYS A 431 -18.27 15.92 -26.55
CA LYS A 431 -19.27 16.53 -27.43
C LYS A 431 -19.94 17.69 -26.72
N ASP A 432 -20.05 18.83 -27.40
CA ASP A 432 -20.70 20.04 -26.87
C ASP A 432 -20.13 20.44 -25.49
N ASP A 433 -18.79 20.36 -25.36
CA ASP A 433 -17.97 20.55 -24.14
C ASP A 433 -18.22 19.56 -22.97
N LYS A 434 -19.15 18.61 -23.11
CA LYS A 434 -19.38 17.53 -22.13
C LYS A 434 -18.79 16.20 -22.58
N LEU A 435 -18.58 15.30 -21.63
CA LEU A 435 -18.25 13.90 -21.89
C LEU A 435 -19.54 13.06 -21.99
N GLU A 436 -19.67 12.29 -23.06
CA GLU A 436 -20.74 11.32 -23.26
C GLU A 436 -20.20 9.88 -23.10
N ILE A 437 -20.56 9.23 -22.00
CA ILE A 437 -20.18 7.86 -21.65
C ILE A 437 -21.31 6.92 -22.10
N GLN A 438 -21.08 6.15 -23.15
CA GLN A 438 -22.01 5.14 -23.64
C GLN A 438 -21.78 3.81 -22.92
N LEU A 439 -22.80 3.27 -22.27
CA LEU A 439 -22.77 1.94 -21.67
C LEU A 439 -23.22 0.87 -22.68
N LYS A 440 -22.79 -0.38 -22.45
CA LYS A 440 -23.05 -1.54 -23.31
C LYS A 440 -24.53 -1.92 -23.40
N ASP A 441 -25.30 -1.64 -22.36
CA ASP A 441 -26.75 -1.85 -22.27
C ASP A 441 -27.59 -0.78 -22.99
N GLY A 442 -26.94 0.26 -23.54
CA GLY A 442 -27.60 1.37 -24.24
C GLY A 442 -27.79 2.63 -23.41
N ARG A 443 -27.62 2.59 -22.07
CA ARG A 443 -27.66 3.79 -21.22
C ARG A 443 -26.54 4.77 -21.64
N LEU A 444 -26.88 6.06 -21.65
CA LEU A 444 -25.96 7.16 -21.93
C LEU A 444 -25.84 8.04 -20.69
N VAL A 445 -24.63 8.32 -20.26
CA VAL A 445 -24.34 9.21 -19.12
C VAL A 445 -23.58 10.42 -19.63
N LYS A 446 -24.05 11.62 -19.30
CA LYS A 446 -23.36 12.87 -19.61
C LYS A 446 -22.72 13.41 -18.34
N THR A 447 -21.49 13.88 -18.43
CA THR A 447 -20.73 14.42 -17.29
C THR A 447 -19.73 15.46 -17.78
N ASP A 448 -19.13 16.23 -16.88
CA ASP A 448 -18.13 17.25 -17.25
C ASP A 448 -16.71 16.70 -17.10
N HIS A 449 -16.48 15.83 -16.11
CA HIS A 449 -15.17 15.25 -15.81
C HIS A 449 -15.29 13.79 -15.35
N ILE A 450 -14.27 12.98 -15.64
CA ILE A 450 -14.18 11.57 -15.21
C ILE A 450 -13.07 11.40 -14.17
N VAL A 451 -13.30 10.54 -13.18
CA VAL A 451 -12.25 9.99 -12.31
C VAL A 451 -12.21 8.47 -12.50
N ALA A 452 -11.10 7.91 -12.97
CA ALA A 452 -10.97 6.45 -13.11
C ALA A 452 -10.22 5.85 -11.91
N ALA A 453 -10.91 5.01 -11.14
CA ALA A 453 -10.41 4.37 -9.92
C ALA A 453 -10.47 2.84 -10.05
N VAL A 454 -9.82 2.31 -11.09
CA VAL A 454 -9.93 0.89 -11.52
C VAL A 454 -8.71 0.02 -11.15
N GLY A 455 -7.96 0.45 -10.14
CA GLY A 455 -6.81 -0.26 -9.56
C GLY A 455 -5.45 0.26 -10.04
N LEU A 456 -4.38 -0.42 -9.62
CA LEU A 456 -2.98 -0.05 -9.87
C LEU A 456 -2.25 -1.13 -10.66
N GLU A 457 -1.25 -0.75 -11.45
CA GLU A 457 -0.16 -1.64 -11.88
C GLU A 457 1.13 -1.26 -11.15
N PRO A 458 1.95 -2.21 -10.68
CA PRO A 458 3.24 -1.92 -10.07
C PRO A 458 4.20 -1.29 -11.10
N ASN A 459 4.93 -0.26 -10.68
CA ASN A 459 5.85 0.45 -11.57
C ASN A 459 7.16 -0.34 -11.70
N VAL A 460 7.21 -1.17 -12.76
CA VAL A 460 8.32 -2.07 -13.08
C VAL A 460 9.17 -1.60 -14.27
N ASP A 461 9.11 -0.33 -14.66
CA ASP A 461 9.85 0.25 -15.81
C ASP A 461 11.34 -0.15 -15.80
N LEU A 462 11.97 -0.12 -14.62
CA LEU A 462 13.39 -0.45 -14.43
C LEU A 462 13.73 -1.93 -14.59
N ALA A 463 12.76 -2.85 -14.53
CA ALA A 463 13.03 -4.29 -14.59
C ALA A 463 13.76 -4.70 -15.88
N LYS A 464 13.45 -4.04 -17.00
CA LYS A 464 14.04 -4.34 -18.31
C LYS A 464 15.51 -3.94 -18.40
N SER A 465 15.90 -2.77 -17.89
CA SER A 465 17.29 -2.32 -17.86
C SER A 465 18.10 -3.09 -16.82
N ALA A 466 17.53 -3.28 -15.64
CA ALA A 466 18.15 -3.97 -14.52
C ALA A 466 18.24 -5.51 -14.68
N GLY A 467 17.52 -6.09 -15.64
CA GLY A 467 17.41 -7.55 -15.81
C GLY A 467 16.75 -8.25 -14.61
N LEU A 468 15.85 -7.56 -13.90
CA LEU A 468 15.16 -8.10 -12.71
C LEU A 468 13.90 -8.87 -13.12
N GLU A 469 13.56 -9.89 -12.33
CA GLU A 469 12.39 -10.73 -12.57
C GLU A 469 11.11 -10.02 -12.09
N VAL A 470 10.09 -9.99 -12.95
CA VAL A 470 8.75 -9.50 -12.63
C VAL A 470 7.79 -10.68 -12.64
N ASP A 471 6.90 -10.78 -11.66
CA ASP A 471 5.92 -11.84 -11.59
C ASP A 471 4.81 -11.62 -12.64
N SER A 472 4.55 -12.62 -13.49
CA SER A 472 3.58 -12.49 -14.59
C SER A 472 2.13 -12.50 -14.15
N ASP A 473 1.86 -13.04 -12.96
CA ASP A 473 0.50 -13.40 -12.53
C ASP A 473 -0.05 -12.35 -11.56
N PHE A 474 0.82 -11.82 -10.69
CA PHE A 474 0.48 -10.77 -9.70
C PHE A 474 1.05 -9.39 -10.01
N GLY A 475 1.99 -9.31 -10.97
CA GLY A 475 2.80 -8.12 -11.23
C GLY A 475 3.85 -7.87 -10.14
N GLY A 476 4.78 -6.95 -10.42
CA GLY A 476 5.77 -6.46 -9.46
C GLY A 476 7.07 -7.28 -9.46
N PHE A 477 8.13 -6.69 -8.93
CA PHE A 477 9.45 -7.33 -8.87
C PHE A 477 9.42 -8.51 -7.89
N ARG A 478 9.92 -9.67 -8.32
CA ARG A 478 10.05 -10.83 -7.44
C ARG A 478 11.22 -10.66 -6.50
N VAL A 479 10.95 -10.81 -5.20
CA VAL A 479 11.97 -10.76 -4.15
C VAL A 479 12.07 -12.08 -3.38
N ASN A 480 13.21 -12.34 -2.73
CA ASN A 480 13.35 -13.43 -1.77
C ASN A 480 12.66 -13.08 -0.42
N ALA A 481 12.84 -13.95 0.59
CA ALA A 481 12.27 -13.72 1.92
C ALA A 481 12.80 -12.45 2.61
N GLU A 482 14.02 -12.02 2.32
CA GLU A 482 14.66 -10.81 2.88
C GLU A 482 14.36 -9.54 2.06
N LEU A 483 13.39 -9.60 1.14
CA LEU A 483 13.00 -8.55 0.20
C LEU A 483 14.07 -8.19 -0.86
N GLN A 484 15.07 -9.05 -1.08
CA GLN A 484 16.11 -8.85 -2.10
C GLN A 484 15.63 -9.30 -3.49
N ALA A 485 15.85 -8.47 -4.51
CA ALA A 485 15.87 -8.86 -5.92
C ALA A 485 17.30 -9.22 -6.40
N ARG A 486 18.33 -8.65 -5.75
CA ARG A 486 19.77 -8.99 -5.89
C ARG A 486 20.49 -8.80 -4.55
N SER A 487 21.73 -9.25 -4.44
CA SER A 487 22.56 -9.17 -3.23
C SER A 487 22.67 -7.78 -2.59
N ASN A 488 22.53 -6.71 -3.38
CA ASN A 488 22.53 -5.32 -2.92
C ASN A 488 21.31 -4.51 -3.42
N ILE A 489 20.24 -5.17 -3.89
CA ILE A 489 19.03 -4.50 -4.38
C ILE A 489 17.80 -5.13 -3.72
N TRP A 490 17.07 -4.31 -2.98
CA TRP A 490 15.81 -4.66 -2.32
C TRP A 490 14.61 -4.05 -3.05
N VAL A 491 13.40 -4.56 -2.79
CA VAL A 491 12.14 -3.97 -3.26
C VAL A 491 11.11 -3.94 -2.14
N ALA A 492 10.39 -2.83 -1.99
CA ALA A 492 9.39 -2.63 -0.94
C ALA A 492 8.14 -1.87 -1.44
N GLY A 493 7.06 -1.93 -0.66
CA GLY A 493 5.78 -1.30 -1.01
C GLY A 493 5.11 -1.93 -2.24
N ASP A 494 4.22 -1.18 -2.90
CA ASP A 494 3.33 -1.68 -3.96
C ASP A 494 4.04 -2.35 -5.15
N ALA A 495 5.33 -2.06 -5.35
CA ALA A 495 6.18 -2.62 -6.42
C ALA A 495 6.69 -4.05 -6.14
N ALA A 496 6.64 -4.52 -4.88
CA ALA A 496 7.21 -5.81 -4.48
C ALA A 496 6.20 -6.97 -4.62
N CYS A 497 6.55 -7.97 -5.41
CA CYS A 497 5.93 -9.29 -5.36
C CYS A 497 6.69 -10.16 -4.36
N PHE A 498 6.28 -10.15 -3.09
CA PHE A 498 6.92 -10.89 -2.01
C PHE A 498 6.35 -12.30 -1.87
N TYR A 499 6.96 -13.10 -0.99
CA TYR A 499 6.47 -14.43 -0.64
C TYR A 499 5.89 -14.40 0.78
N ASP A 500 4.57 -14.45 0.87
CA ASP A 500 3.84 -14.60 2.13
C ASP A 500 3.97 -16.03 2.66
N ILE A 501 4.30 -16.16 3.94
CA ILE A 501 4.57 -17.44 4.60
C ILE A 501 3.38 -18.41 4.60
N ARG A 502 2.13 -17.91 4.55
CA ARG A 502 0.91 -18.72 4.46
C ARG A 502 0.30 -18.70 3.06
N LEU A 503 0.38 -17.57 2.37
CA LEU A 503 -0.41 -17.31 1.15
C LEU A 503 0.40 -17.42 -0.16
N GLY A 504 1.71 -17.59 -0.09
CA GLY A 504 2.59 -17.74 -1.26
C GLY A 504 2.95 -16.41 -1.92
N ARG A 505 3.21 -16.42 -3.24
CA ARG A 505 3.50 -15.19 -3.99
C ARG A 505 2.29 -14.25 -3.96
N ARG A 506 2.50 -13.00 -3.52
CA ARG A 506 1.49 -11.93 -3.58
C ARG A 506 2.13 -10.55 -3.70
N ARG A 507 1.31 -9.59 -4.10
CA ARG A 507 1.55 -8.15 -4.11
C ARG A 507 0.36 -7.49 -3.42
N VAL A 508 0.56 -6.40 -2.68
CA VAL A 508 -0.55 -5.61 -2.10
C VAL A 508 -0.27 -4.11 -2.15
N GLU A 509 -1.36 -3.34 -2.10
CA GLU A 509 -1.39 -1.87 -2.20
C GLU A 509 -1.75 -1.26 -0.83
N HIS A 510 -1.03 -1.68 0.21
CA HIS A 510 -1.33 -1.33 1.60
C HIS A 510 -0.29 -0.36 2.16
N HIS A 511 -0.73 0.68 2.87
CA HIS A 511 0.15 1.58 3.61
C HIS A 511 1.01 0.83 4.63
N ASP A 512 0.39 -0.06 5.40
CA ASP A 512 1.04 -0.96 6.35
C ASP A 512 2.15 -1.81 5.69
N HIS A 513 1.85 -2.46 4.56
CA HIS A 513 2.87 -3.19 3.78
C HIS A 513 4.05 -2.28 3.42
N ALA A 514 3.79 -1.07 2.92
CA ALA A 514 4.84 -0.14 2.53
C ALA A 514 5.70 0.31 3.72
N VAL A 515 5.11 0.59 4.89
CA VAL A 515 5.84 0.92 6.12
C VAL A 515 6.72 -0.26 6.57
N VAL A 516 6.12 -1.45 6.75
CA VAL A 516 6.84 -2.60 7.34
C VAL A 516 7.87 -3.18 6.37
N SER A 517 7.55 -3.30 5.08
CA SER A 517 8.51 -3.78 4.06
C SER A 517 9.64 -2.77 3.81
N GLY A 518 9.33 -1.47 3.78
CA GLY A 518 10.34 -0.42 3.67
C GLY A 518 11.29 -0.41 4.86
N ARG A 519 10.75 -0.46 6.08
CA ARG A 519 11.55 -0.56 7.31
C ARG A 519 12.45 -1.80 7.30
N LEU A 520 11.89 -2.98 6.99
CA LEU A 520 12.65 -4.24 6.92
C LEU A 520 13.75 -4.19 5.85
N ALA A 521 13.46 -3.63 4.67
CA ALA A 521 14.46 -3.44 3.64
C ALA A 521 15.61 -2.56 4.15
N GLY A 522 15.32 -1.46 4.87
CA GLY A 522 16.34 -0.64 5.52
C GLY A 522 17.14 -1.37 6.62
N GLU A 523 16.51 -2.27 7.38
CA GLU A 523 17.20 -3.14 8.35
C GLU A 523 18.14 -4.13 7.65
N ASN A 524 17.70 -4.73 6.55
CA ASN A 524 18.49 -5.70 5.78
C ASN A 524 19.62 -5.01 4.99
N MET A 525 19.38 -3.80 4.47
CA MET A 525 20.42 -2.91 3.92
C MET A 525 21.46 -2.55 4.98
N THR A 526 21.11 -2.53 6.27
CA THR A 526 22.03 -2.39 7.41
C THR A 526 22.34 -3.73 8.10
N GLY A 527 22.33 -4.83 7.34
CA GLY A 527 22.89 -6.13 7.72
C GLY A 527 22.05 -7.00 8.66
N ALA A 528 20.76 -6.72 8.84
CA ALA A 528 19.90 -7.50 9.74
C ALA A 528 19.53 -8.91 9.21
N ASN A 529 19.50 -9.10 7.89
CA ASN A 529 19.18 -10.37 7.20
C ASN A 529 17.92 -11.07 7.74
N LYS A 530 16.86 -10.29 7.98
CA LYS A 530 15.58 -10.74 8.55
C LYS A 530 14.55 -11.03 7.44
N PRO A 531 13.74 -12.09 7.55
CA PRO A 531 12.69 -12.40 6.58
C PRO A 531 11.42 -11.57 6.79
N TYR A 532 10.67 -11.32 5.71
CA TYR A 532 9.37 -10.66 5.74
C TYR A 532 8.26 -11.67 6.08
N TRP A 533 7.89 -11.73 7.36
CA TRP A 533 6.79 -12.57 7.86
C TRP A 533 5.54 -11.76 8.28
N HIS A 534 5.52 -10.46 8.01
CA HIS A 534 4.40 -9.58 8.37
C HIS A 534 3.15 -9.91 7.55
N GLN A 535 2.02 -10.09 8.24
CA GLN A 535 0.73 -10.25 7.59
C GLN A 535 0.08 -8.87 7.45
N SER A 536 0.27 -8.27 6.28
CA SER A 536 -0.15 -6.89 6.09
C SER A 536 -1.66 -6.69 6.06
N MET A 537 -2.11 -5.67 6.79
CA MET A 537 -3.50 -5.18 6.85
C MET A 537 -3.76 -4.02 5.87
N PHE A 538 -5.03 -3.81 5.56
CA PHE A 538 -5.58 -2.68 4.80
C PHE A 538 -6.67 -2.00 5.63
N TRP A 539 -6.92 -0.71 5.40
CA TRP A 539 -8.13 -0.04 5.89
C TRP A 539 -8.70 0.95 4.87
N SER A 540 -9.98 1.27 5.01
CA SER A 540 -10.70 2.28 4.25
C SER A 540 -11.79 2.92 5.11
N ASP A 541 -11.80 4.26 5.17
CA ASP A 541 -12.78 5.06 5.91
C ASP A 541 -13.65 5.80 4.88
N LEU A 542 -14.96 5.53 4.85
CA LEU A 542 -15.93 6.25 4.00
C LEU A 542 -16.45 7.49 4.74
N GLY A 543 -15.51 8.34 5.17
CA GLY A 543 -15.75 9.42 6.12
C GLY A 543 -15.67 8.96 7.60
N PRO A 544 -16.07 9.81 8.56
CA PRO A 544 -15.81 9.60 9.98
C PRO A 544 -16.63 8.48 10.63
N ASP A 545 -17.68 7.98 9.98
CA ASP A 545 -18.71 7.16 10.62
C ASP A 545 -18.75 5.69 10.11
N VAL A 546 -17.99 5.35 9.05
CA VAL A 546 -17.94 4.01 8.45
C VAL A 546 -16.52 3.61 8.07
N GLY A 547 -16.00 2.54 8.68
CA GLY A 547 -14.67 2.01 8.40
C GLY A 547 -14.67 0.52 8.08
N TYR A 548 -13.69 0.12 7.28
CA TYR A 548 -13.37 -1.27 6.96
C TYR A 548 -11.89 -1.53 7.23
N GLU A 549 -11.57 -2.70 7.77
CA GLU A 549 -10.22 -3.24 7.78
C GLU A 549 -10.20 -4.61 7.09
N ALA A 550 -9.08 -4.97 6.45
CA ALA A 550 -8.95 -6.24 5.74
C ALA A 550 -7.55 -6.85 5.89
N ILE A 551 -7.49 -8.18 5.91
CA ILE A 551 -6.23 -8.93 6.00
C ILE A 551 -6.35 -10.30 5.30
N GLY A 552 -5.24 -10.77 4.72
CA GLY A 552 -5.18 -12.06 4.02
C GLY A 552 -5.75 -12.02 2.60
N ILE A 553 -6.38 -13.11 2.14
CA ILE A 553 -7.04 -13.20 0.83
C ILE A 553 -8.53 -12.88 0.99
N VAL A 554 -8.92 -11.69 0.53
CA VAL A 554 -10.30 -11.17 0.62
C VAL A 554 -10.90 -11.04 -0.78
N ASP A 555 -11.44 -12.15 -1.28
CA ASP A 555 -12.02 -12.29 -2.62
C ASP A 555 -13.45 -12.82 -2.49
N SER A 556 -14.43 -12.06 -2.99
CA SER A 556 -15.86 -12.37 -2.91
C SER A 556 -16.30 -13.65 -3.62
N SER A 557 -15.44 -14.25 -4.46
CA SER A 557 -15.68 -15.55 -5.08
C SER A 557 -15.37 -16.75 -4.17
N LEU A 558 -14.67 -16.53 -3.04
CA LEU A 558 -14.44 -17.55 -2.03
C LEU A 558 -15.71 -17.79 -1.18
N PRO A 559 -15.88 -18.99 -0.59
CA PRO A 559 -16.87 -19.19 0.46
C PRO A 559 -16.60 -18.25 1.63
N THR A 560 -17.62 -17.51 2.07
CA THR A 560 -17.54 -16.57 3.19
C THR A 560 -18.58 -16.85 4.27
N VAL A 561 -18.22 -16.62 5.52
CA VAL A 561 -19.17 -16.54 6.65
C VAL A 561 -19.08 -15.14 7.23
N GLY A 562 -20.18 -14.40 7.18
CA GLY A 562 -20.33 -13.08 7.80
C GLY A 562 -21.16 -13.17 9.08
N VAL A 563 -20.65 -12.59 10.16
CA VAL A 563 -21.36 -12.48 11.45
C VAL A 563 -21.47 -10.99 11.79
N PHE A 564 -22.70 -10.52 12.03
CA PHE A 564 -23.04 -9.10 12.11
C PHE A 564 -23.79 -8.76 13.39
N ALA A 565 -23.59 -7.54 13.87
CA ALA A 565 -24.21 -6.99 15.08
C ALA A 565 -24.66 -5.54 14.86
N LYS A 566 -25.44 -5.01 15.81
CA LYS A 566 -25.67 -3.56 15.87
C LYS A 566 -24.34 -2.85 16.20
N ALA A 567 -24.14 -1.66 15.64
CA ALA A 567 -23.04 -0.80 16.05
C ALA A 567 -23.39 -0.02 17.32
N THR A 568 -22.41 0.18 18.18
CA THR A 568 -22.44 1.17 19.27
C THR A 568 -21.83 2.48 18.78
N ALA A 569 -21.96 3.57 19.55
CA ALA A 569 -21.32 4.86 19.24
C ALA A 569 -19.78 4.78 19.15
N LYS A 570 -19.16 3.75 19.73
CA LYS A 570 -17.70 3.51 19.70
C LYS A 570 -17.22 2.82 18.41
N ASP A 571 -18.14 2.21 17.67
CA ASP A 571 -17.84 1.39 16.49
C ASP A 571 -17.78 2.27 15.22
N THR A 572 -16.99 3.35 15.27
CA THR A 572 -16.81 4.31 14.15
C THR A 572 -15.32 4.70 13.96
N PRO A 573 -14.91 5.06 12.72
CA PRO A 573 -13.60 5.64 12.45
C PRO A 573 -13.24 6.83 13.35
N ARG A 574 -14.21 7.70 13.64
CA ARG A 574 -14.06 8.84 14.54
C ARG A 574 -13.69 8.42 15.95
N ALA A 575 -14.49 7.56 16.58
CA ALA A 575 -14.24 7.08 17.94
C ALA A 575 -12.90 6.31 18.04
N ALA A 576 -12.54 5.54 17.01
CA ALA A 576 -11.24 4.87 16.94
C ALA A 576 -10.07 5.87 16.82
N THR A 577 -10.24 6.98 16.10
CA THR A 577 -9.24 8.07 16.00
C THR A 577 -9.17 8.94 17.26
N GLU A 578 -10.28 9.12 17.98
CA GLU A 578 -10.31 9.78 19.29
C GLU A 578 -9.55 8.97 20.34
N LEU A 579 -9.79 7.65 20.40
CA LEU A 579 -9.15 6.72 21.34
C LEU A 579 -7.63 6.57 21.08
N SER A 580 -7.22 6.39 19.83
CA SER A 580 -5.83 6.14 19.45
C SER A 580 -5.00 7.41 19.20
N GLY A 581 -5.66 8.55 18.97
CA GLY A 581 -5.02 9.80 18.55
C GLY A 581 -4.64 9.88 17.08
N THR A 582 -4.86 8.83 16.27
CA THR A 582 -4.44 8.75 14.85
C THR A 582 -5.55 8.26 13.90
N GLY A 583 -5.60 8.81 12.68
CA GLY A 583 -6.43 8.32 11.57
C GLY A 583 -5.78 7.18 10.76
N ILE A 584 -4.48 6.94 10.95
CA ILE A 584 -3.73 5.92 10.22
C ILE A 584 -3.88 4.58 10.96
N ARG A 585 -4.87 3.76 10.57
CA ARG A 585 -5.25 2.53 11.31
C ARG A 585 -4.10 1.54 11.53
N SER A 586 -3.16 1.47 10.60
CA SER A 586 -1.95 0.63 10.76
C SER A 586 -1.05 1.05 11.92
N GLU A 587 -1.14 2.30 12.40
CA GLU A 587 -0.47 2.77 13.62
C GLU A 587 -1.24 2.31 14.87
N SER A 588 -2.58 2.40 14.88
CA SER A 588 -3.42 2.08 16.05
C SER A 588 -3.62 0.57 16.28
N GLU A 589 -3.74 -0.22 15.21
CA GLU A 589 -3.91 -1.68 15.30
C GLU A 589 -2.67 -2.42 15.79
N THR A 590 -1.52 -1.74 15.87
CA THR A 590 -0.17 -2.30 16.03
C THR A 590 0.23 -3.25 14.89
N GLU A 591 1.50 -3.64 14.87
CA GLU A 591 2.01 -4.66 13.93
C GLU A 591 1.97 -6.08 14.53
N ASP A 592 1.63 -6.21 15.80
CA ASP A 592 1.74 -7.44 16.58
C ASP A 592 0.65 -8.47 16.26
N THR A 593 0.88 -9.70 16.71
CA THR A 593 -0.09 -10.81 16.69
C THR A 593 -0.51 -11.12 18.12
N ALA A 594 -1.81 -11.36 18.37
CA ALA A 594 -2.31 -11.67 19.71
C ALA A 594 -1.65 -12.94 20.30
N THR A 595 -1.28 -12.87 21.59
CA THR A 595 -0.61 -13.97 22.32
C THR A 595 -1.59 -15.08 22.72
N SER A 596 -2.84 -14.75 23.05
CA SER A 596 -3.91 -15.71 23.35
C SER A 596 -5.28 -15.12 23.01
N PRO A 597 -6.13 -15.82 22.23
CA PRO A 597 -7.52 -15.42 22.02
C PRO A 597 -8.38 -15.85 23.22
N VAL A 598 -8.66 -14.93 24.14
CA VAL A 598 -9.59 -15.16 25.26
C VAL A 598 -10.88 -14.40 24.99
N ALA A 599 -11.97 -15.13 24.76
CA ALA A 599 -13.32 -14.56 24.70
C ALA A 599 -13.92 -14.49 26.11
N SER A 600 -14.59 -13.39 26.44
CA SER A 600 -15.54 -13.34 27.54
C SER A 600 -16.81 -14.11 27.17
N SER A 601 -17.24 -15.03 28.03
CA SER A 601 -18.41 -15.87 27.78
C SER A 601 -19.72 -15.17 28.18
N THR A 602 -20.33 -14.45 27.24
CA THR A 602 -21.71 -13.94 27.38
C THR A 602 -22.67 -14.78 26.52
N PRO A 603 -23.89 -15.12 26.98
CA PRO A 603 -24.85 -15.90 26.19
C PRO A 603 -25.33 -15.14 24.96
N ALA A 604 -25.54 -15.84 23.84
CA ALA A 604 -26.04 -15.23 22.61
C ALA A 604 -27.56 -14.94 22.70
N PRO A 605 -28.02 -13.70 22.45
CA PRO A 605 -29.45 -13.42 22.32
C PRO A 605 -29.99 -13.92 20.97
N SER A 606 -31.06 -14.71 21.01
CA SER A 606 -31.74 -15.21 19.81
C SER A 606 -32.68 -14.14 19.22
N GLY A 607 -32.16 -13.24 18.38
CA GLY A 607 -32.92 -12.14 17.78
C GLY A 607 -32.92 -12.15 16.25
N SER A 608 -34.05 -12.49 15.63
CA SER A 608 -34.23 -12.35 14.18
C SER A 608 -34.74 -10.94 13.82
N HIS A 609 -33.85 -9.94 13.87
CA HIS A 609 -34.12 -8.59 13.37
C HIS A 609 -33.19 -8.29 12.20
N LYS A 610 -33.75 -8.13 11.00
CA LYS A 610 -33.01 -8.26 9.74
C LYS A 610 -32.36 -6.97 9.22
N ASP A 611 -32.68 -5.81 9.78
CA ASP A 611 -32.60 -4.54 9.05
C ASP A 611 -31.74 -3.44 9.74
N GLU A 612 -31.01 -3.74 10.82
CA GLU A 612 -30.23 -2.74 11.60
C GLU A 612 -28.82 -3.21 12.02
N TYR A 613 -28.12 -4.00 11.21
CA TYR A 613 -26.70 -4.26 11.46
C TYR A 613 -25.86 -3.01 11.15
N GLY A 614 -24.84 -2.75 11.96
CA GLY A 614 -23.93 -1.61 11.80
C GLY A 614 -22.44 -1.96 11.91
N LYS A 615 -22.11 -3.20 12.31
CA LYS A 615 -20.75 -3.75 12.36
C LYS A 615 -20.74 -5.25 12.10
N GLY A 616 -19.57 -5.81 11.80
CA GLY A 616 -19.41 -7.26 11.66
C GLY A 616 -18.01 -7.72 11.29
N VAL A 617 -17.86 -9.05 11.28
CA VAL A 617 -16.67 -9.77 10.80
C VAL A 617 -17.06 -10.70 9.66
N ILE A 618 -16.22 -10.77 8.63
CA ILE A 618 -16.40 -11.67 7.48
C ILE A 618 -15.15 -12.52 7.35
N PHE A 619 -15.31 -13.84 7.47
CA PHE A 619 -14.25 -14.84 7.29
C PHE A 619 -14.29 -15.38 5.86
N TYR A 620 -13.14 -15.38 5.17
CA TYR A 620 -12.95 -15.96 3.83
C TYR A 620 -12.26 -17.31 3.97
N LEU A 621 -12.84 -18.33 3.34
CA LEU A 621 -12.48 -19.73 3.63
C LEU A 621 -11.85 -20.43 2.42
N ARG A 622 -10.87 -21.31 2.70
CA ARG A 622 -10.45 -22.40 1.81
C ARG A 622 -10.37 -23.67 2.64
N ASP A 623 -11.07 -24.71 2.24
CA ASP A 623 -11.09 -26.01 2.94
C ASP A 623 -11.39 -25.85 4.45
N LYS A 624 -12.33 -24.95 4.79
CA LYS A 624 -12.73 -24.48 6.14
C LYS A 624 -11.68 -23.70 6.95
N VAL A 625 -10.45 -23.56 6.46
CA VAL A 625 -9.43 -22.70 7.07
C VAL A 625 -9.68 -21.24 6.66
N VAL A 626 -9.54 -20.32 7.62
CA VAL A 626 -9.65 -18.88 7.37
C VAL A 626 -8.39 -18.37 6.68
N VAL A 627 -8.53 -17.89 5.45
CA VAL A 627 -7.43 -17.35 4.63
C VAL A 627 -7.47 -15.82 4.50
N GLY A 628 -8.56 -15.19 4.90
CA GLY A 628 -8.72 -13.75 4.95
C GLY A 628 -9.86 -13.33 5.87
N ILE A 629 -9.80 -12.11 6.38
CA ILE A 629 -10.80 -11.51 7.27
C ILE A 629 -11.06 -10.08 6.81
N ILE A 630 -12.34 -9.67 6.83
CA ILE A 630 -12.75 -8.26 6.82
C ILE A 630 -13.45 -7.92 8.12
N LEU A 631 -13.09 -6.77 8.67
CA LEU A 631 -13.74 -6.11 9.78
C LEU A 631 -14.51 -4.91 9.22
N TRP A 632 -15.78 -4.77 9.58
CA TRP A 632 -16.60 -3.62 9.25
C TRP A 632 -17.04 -2.97 10.56
N ASN A 633 -16.63 -1.71 10.78
CA ASN A 633 -16.86 -1.00 12.05
C ASN A 633 -16.42 -1.79 13.30
N VAL A 634 -15.32 -2.54 13.18
CA VAL A 634 -14.64 -3.21 14.30
C VAL A 634 -13.17 -2.82 14.25
N PHE A 635 -12.69 -2.24 15.34
CA PHE A 635 -11.33 -1.67 15.47
C PHE A 635 -10.64 -2.20 16.72
N ASN A 636 -9.32 -2.10 16.79
CA ASN A 636 -8.43 -2.62 17.83
C ASN A 636 -8.51 -4.16 17.96
N ARG A 637 -8.61 -4.86 16.83
CA ARG A 637 -8.84 -6.31 16.73
C ARG A 637 -8.01 -7.00 15.63
N MET A 638 -7.24 -6.27 14.83
CA MET A 638 -6.36 -6.84 13.81
C MET A 638 -5.31 -7.84 14.36
N PRO A 639 -4.74 -7.69 15.57
CA PRO A 639 -3.84 -8.71 16.14
C PRO A 639 -4.51 -10.08 16.33
N ILE A 640 -5.83 -10.12 16.55
CA ILE A 640 -6.63 -11.34 16.64
C ILE A 640 -6.84 -11.93 15.23
N ALA A 641 -7.19 -11.09 14.25
CA ALA A 641 -7.33 -11.51 12.86
C ALA A 641 -6.02 -12.08 12.28
N ARG A 642 -4.87 -11.47 12.58
CA ARG A 642 -3.53 -12.02 12.30
C ARG A 642 -3.36 -13.40 12.92
N LYS A 643 -3.67 -13.57 14.22
CA LYS A 643 -3.51 -14.86 14.93
C LYS A 643 -4.30 -15.98 14.25
N ILE A 644 -5.58 -15.75 13.95
CA ILE A 644 -6.45 -16.74 13.29
C ILE A 644 -5.88 -17.20 11.95
N ILE A 645 -5.51 -16.27 11.05
CA ILE A 645 -4.94 -16.62 9.73
C ILE A 645 -3.54 -17.24 9.87
N LYS A 646 -2.76 -16.80 10.86
CA LYS A 646 -1.42 -17.32 11.13
C LYS A 646 -1.45 -18.77 11.62
N ASP A 647 -2.38 -19.11 12.50
CA ASP A 647 -2.56 -20.47 13.01
C ASP A 647 -3.03 -21.40 11.88
N GLY A 648 -4.08 -20.98 11.16
CA GLY A 648 -4.59 -21.71 10.00
C GLY A 648 -5.31 -23.01 10.37
N GLU A 649 -6.02 -23.03 11.49
CA GLU A 649 -6.81 -24.18 11.93
C GLU A 649 -8.20 -24.23 11.27
N GLU A 650 -8.84 -25.41 11.29
CA GLU A 650 -10.25 -25.56 10.92
C GLU A 650 -11.14 -25.06 12.07
N HIS A 651 -12.09 -24.18 11.79
CA HIS A 651 -13.09 -23.75 12.77
C HIS A 651 -14.43 -24.45 12.50
N SER A 652 -14.95 -25.18 13.49
CA SER A 652 -16.24 -25.87 13.39
C SER A 652 -17.44 -24.94 13.47
N ASP A 653 -17.31 -23.83 14.21
CA ASP A 653 -18.31 -22.78 14.31
C ASP A 653 -17.62 -21.40 14.33
N LEU A 654 -17.89 -20.59 13.31
CA LEU A 654 -17.32 -19.24 13.16
C LEU A 654 -18.10 -18.17 13.94
N ASN A 655 -19.29 -18.48 14.48
CA ASN A 655 -20.01 -17.58 15.38
C ASN A 655 -19.28 -17.49 16.74
N GLU A 656 -18.74 -18.60 17.24
CA GLU A 656 -17.89 -18.61 18.44
C GLU A 656 -16.59 -17.83 18.21
N VAL A 657 -15.98 -17.94 17.02
CA VAL A 657 -14.80 -17.13 16.64
C VAL A 657 -15.14 -15.64 16.55
N ALA A 658 -16.36 -15.28 16.10
CA ALA A 658 -16.81 -13.89 16.01
C ALA A 658 -16.91 -13.19 17.39
N LYS A 659 -17.06 -13.93 18.50
CA LYS A 659 -17.02 -13.35 19.86
C LYS A 659 -15.70 -12.67 20.18
N LEU A 660 -14.58 -13.14 19.60
CA LEU A 660 -13.27 -12.49 19.74
C LEU A 660 -13.22 -11.08 19.11
N PHE A 661 -14.20 -10.74 18.28
CA PHE A 661 -14.37 -9.45 17.61
C PHE A 661 -15.49 -8.60 18.24
N ASN A 662 -16.00 -8.97 19.43
CA ASN A 662 -17.06 -8.26 20.15
C ASN A 662 -18.35 -8.12 19.33
N ILE A 663 -18.71 -9.17 18.59
CA ILE A 663 -19.91 -9.25 17.73
C ILE A 663 -21.15 -9.75 18.51
N HIS A 664 -21.04 -9.94 19.83
CA HIS A 664 -22.13 -10.37 20.71
C HIS A 664 -22.11 -9.72 22.10
N ASP A 665 -21.42 -8.59 22.27
CA ASP A 665 -21.53 -7.78 23.49
C ASP A 665 -22.69 -6.77 23.33
N ASP A 666 -23.61 -6.76 24.29
CA ASP A 666 -24.81 -5.89 24.34
C ASP A 666 -24.48 -4.40 24.56
#